data_AF-A0A9R0UW06-F1
#
_entry.id   AF-A0A9R0UW06-F1
#
_cell.length_a   1.000
_cell.length_b   1.000
_cell.length_c   1.000
_cell.angle_alpha   90.00
_cell.angle_beta   90.00
_cell.angle_gamma   90.00
#
_symmetry.space_group_name_H-M   'P 1'
#
loop_
_entity.id
_entity.type
_entity.pdbx_description
1 polymer ?
#
loop_
_entity_poly.entity_id
_entity_poly.type
_entity_poly.pdbx_seq_one_letter_code
_entity_poly.pdbx_strand_id
1 'polypeptide(L)'
;MRNLRAEVLHKSVILSKVRDKCRPCRCHWCGYMNGVTKKGPKDRGGLAIVHDCSKTLDRTTEELRSALSHKKEKLSFPSVHLLDPQTVLALFTRMTDEDCELLNLGDRPEKLIITEIAVPPVPIRPSVFVGGNKMSNEHSITCILKNIVTANHIIKEALKKGESPVNCFNSWQDLQLQVIEYINSDAPSLSDSQHRGLMQRLKGKTGRFRGNLSGKRTEYTGRTVISPDPNLRITEVAIPVLMARVLTYPERVSYHNIEKLRQCIQNGPNKHPGANFIIQSDGTKLHLKYADRRIAARDLKYGCIVERHLEDGDIVLFNRQPSLHRMSIMSHRARIMPWRTLRFNESVCNPYNADFDGDEMNLHVPQTEEARTEALMLMGVQNNLCTPKNGEILVASTQDFLTSSFLVTRKDTFYDRSYFTLLCSYLGDAMEYIDLPTPALIKPIELWTGKQLFSVLVRPNACTKVFLNLTVEEKIYMKLKERDKKAITVLEETMCPNDGFVYFRNSELLCGQVGKKTLGNGNNEGMFSILIRDYNSHAAASCMNRLAKFSARFIGNHGFSIGVDDVQPGESLNQKKKITIDIGYEKCHELIALYSKGDLIPQPGCNRAQTLESQISCVLNNLRETAGDDCMSTLHWRNSPLIMSQCGSKGSPINISQMVVCVGQQSVGGRRAPNGFIDRTLPHFPINSKTPAAKGFVANSFYTGLTATEFFFHTMGGREGLVDTAVKTAETGYMSRRLMKGLEDLSVFYDQTVRNASGGIVQFVYGDDGMDPVKMEGKGGRPLNLDQLFMKVMATCPQRGHDTLSPELILQIFNDKLSGQDASSGGCSDKFKEMLTKFFEDRIKMLRSTRRALQLDEDRVGKRDSSIEERVAADISGISAKQLQVFLDTCLSRYHSKIIEAGASIGAIGAQSIGEPGTQMTLKTFHFAGVASMNVTLGVPRIKEIISAVKKISTPIITTELLSEQDELFAAKVKRSIEKVVLGEVAAAIKIILKSNQPYLVVELDMQRTEGYMGISSDTAVFNTK
;
A
#
# COMPACT_ATOMS: atom_id res chain seq x y z
N MET A 1 -6.33 39.99 -14.43
CA MET A 1 -7.58 39.27 -14.08
C MET A 1 -8.33 38.75 -15.32
N ARG A 2 -8.45 39.56 -16.38
CA ARG A 2 -9.18 39.26 -17.64
C ARG A 2 -8.70 38.09 -18.52
N ASN A 3 -7.56 37.48 -18.23
CA ASN A 3 -7.09 36.35 -19.03
C ASN A 3 -7.98 35.12 -18.74
N LEU A 4 -8.74 34.68 -19.74
CA LEU A 4 -9.64 33.52 -19.67
C LEU A 4 -8.89 32.21 -19.34
N ARG A 5 -7.61 32.13 -19.69
CA ARG A 5 -6.74 30.97 -19.42
C ARG A 5 -6.05 31.02 -18.05
N ALA A 6 -6.24 32.10 -17.27
CA ALA A 6 -5.58 32.21 -15.97
C ALA A 6 -6.26 31.32 -14.92
N GLU A 7 -5.48 30.40 -14.35
CA GLU A 7 -5.91 29.55 -13.24
C GLU A 7 -6.26 30.36 -11.98
N VAL A 8 -7.09 29.76 -11.12
CA VAL A 8 -7.55 30.35 -9.85
C VAL A 8 -6.37 30.73 -8.95
N LEU A 9 -5.34 29.87 -8.87
CA LEU A 9 -4.13 30.15 -8.09
C LEU A 9 -3.41 31.39 -8.61
N HIS A 10 -3.24 31.51 -9.93
CA HIS A 10 -2.59 32.68 -10.51
C HIS A 10 -3.40 33.96 -10.24
N LYS A 11 -4.73 33.91 -10.36
CA LYS A 11 -5.62 35.03 -9.98
C LYS A 11 -5.44 35.43 -8.52
N SER A 12 -5.31 34.46 -7.61
CA SER A 12 -5.08 34.74 -6.18
C SER A 12 -3.72 35.41 -5.89
N VAL A 13 -2.67 35.03 -6.63
CA VAL A 13 -1.35 35.66 -6.52
C VAL A 13 -1.38 37.09 -7.04
N ILE A 14 -2.04 37.33 -8.17
CA ILE A 14 -2.25 38.68 -8.72
C ILE A 14 -3.01 39.53 -7.70
N LEU A 15 -4.08 38.99 -7.11
CA LEU A 15 -4.86 39.69 -6.09
C LEU A 15 -4.01 40.06 -4.86
N SER A 16 -3.14 39.16 -4.39
CA SER A 16 -2.21 39.51 -3.30
C SER A 16 -1.28 40.65 -3.70
N LYS A 17 -0.73 40.64 -4.92
CA LYS A 17 0.14 41.72 -5.42
C LYS A 17 -0.60 43.06 -5.51
N VAL A 18 -1.85 43.05 -5.95
CA VAL A 18 -2.71 44.26 -5.98
C VAL A 18 -2.92 44.76 -4.55
N ARG A 19 -3.34 43.89 -3.63
CA ARG A 19 -3.55 44.25 -2.22
C ARG A 19 -2.30 44.83 -1.56
N ASP A 20 -1.13 44.29 -1.86
CA ASP A 20 0.13 44.77 -1.28
C ASP A 20 0.53 46.16 -1.80
N LYS A 21 0.17 46.50 -3.04
CA LYS A 21 0.30 47.87 -3.58
C LYS A 21 -0.69 48.86 -2.97
N CYS A 22 -1.86 48.39 -2.54
CA CYS A 22 -2.91 49.23 -1.95
C CYS A 22 -2.73 49.53 -0.44
N ARG A 23 -1.63 49.08 0.20
CA ARG A 23 -1.33 49.36 1.62
C ARG A 23 -0.97 50.85 1.84
N PRO A 24 -0.98 51.36 3.10
CA PRO A 24 -1.46 52.70 3.44
C PRO A 24 -0.91 53.75 2.48
N CYS A 25 -1.85 54.32 1.73
CA CYS A 25 -1.56 55.20 0.62
C CYS A 25 -2.52 56.38 0.66
N ARG A 26 -2.05 57.50 0.11
CA ARG A 26 -2.91 58.64 -0.14
C ARG A 26 -3.83 58.30 -1.31
N CYS A 27 -5.14 58.48 -1.13
CA CYS A 27 -6.10 58.27 -2.22
C CYS A 27 -5.83 59.27 -3.35
N HIS A 28 -5.69 58.79 -4.58
CA HIS A 28 -5.42 59.63 -5.75
C HIS A 28 -6.65 60.48 -6.15
N TRP A 29 -7.85 60.03 -5.80
CA TRP A 29 -9.11 60.69 -6.17
C TRP A 29 -9.54 61.80 -5.20
N CYS A 30 -9.58 61.51 -3.90
CA CYS A 30 -10.05 62.45 -2.88
C CYS A 30 -8.94 63.03 -2.00
N GLY A 31 -7.68 62.58 -2.18
CA GLY A 31 -6.54 63.05 -1.39
C GLY A 31 -6.50 62.59 0.07
N TYR A 32 -7.50 61.83 0.53
CA TYR A 32 -7.60 61.32 1.90
C TYR A 32 -6.49 60.30 2.22
N MET A 33 -5.94 60.36 3.43
CA MET A 33 -4.89 59.45 3.90
C MET A 33 -5.51 58.18 4.47
N ASN A 34 -5.29 57.04 3.79
CA ASN A 34 -5.84 55.76 4.25
C ASN A 34 -4.83 55.06 5.18
N GLY A 35 -5.20 54.96 6.46
CA GLY A 35 -4.51 54.13 7.45
C GLY A 35 -4.72 52.62 7.25
N VAL A 36 -4.24 51.82 8.21
CA VAL A 36 -4.33 50.34 8.13
C VAL A 36 -5.65 49.85 8.70
N THR A 37 -6.38 49.02 7.94
CA THR A 37 -7.58 48.32 8.44
C THR A 37 -7.21 46.99 9.08
N LYS A 38 -7.61 46.77 10.34
CA LYS A 38 -7.33 45.55 11.11
C LYS A 38 -8.59 45.07 11.86
N LYS A 39 -8.59 43.81 12.31
CA LYS A 39 -9.63 43.30 13.22
C LYS A 39 -9.49 44.00 14.58
N GLY A 40 -10.62 44.37 15.19
CA GLY A 40 -10.67 45.04 16.48
C GLY A 40 -10.18 44.18 17.65
N PRO A 41 -9.89 44.80 18.82
CA PRO A 41 -9.42 44.11 20.01
C PRO A 41 -10.46 43.11 20.56
N LYS A 42 -9.98 42.03 21.20
CA LYS A 42 -10.81 40.92 21.71
C LYS A 42 -11.84 41.35 22.76
N ASP A 43 -11.61 42.45 23.47
CA ASP A 43 -12.49 42.94 24.54
C ASP A 43 -13.88 43.40 24.07
N ARG A 44 -14.08 43.58 22.75
CA ARG A 44 -15.39 43.83 22.11
C ARG A 44 -15.84 42.64 21.25
N GLY A 45 -15.65 41.42 21.73
CA GLY A 45 -16.11 40.19 21.05
C GLY A 45 -15.43 39.87 19.72
N GLY A 46 -14.42 40.64 19.28
CA GLY A 46 -13.66 40.38 18.06
C GLY A 46 -14.40 40.58 16.73
N LEU A 47 -15.61 41.13 16.75
CA LEU A 47 -16.47 41.30 15.56
C LEU A 47 -16.36 42.67 14.88
N ALA A 48 -15.66 43.62 15.49
CA ALA A 48 -15.51 44.95 14.92
C ALA A 48 -14.31 45.06 13.99
N ILE A 49 -14.45 45.83 12.90
CA ILE A 49 -13.35 46.21 12.00
C ILE A 49 -12.88 47.61 12.38
N VAL A 50 -11.57 47.80 12.41
CA VAL A 50 -10.96 49.03 12.90
C VAL A 50 -10.05 49.62 11.83
N HIS A 51 -10.27 50.89 11.49
CA HIS A 51 -9.43 51.69 10.61
C HIS A 51 -8.51 52.58 11.46
N ASP A 52 -7.23 52.24 11.46
CA ASP A 52 -6.22 52.88 12.29
C ASP A 52 -5.47 53.95 11.48
N CYS A 53 -5.82 55.22 11.74
CA CYS A 53 -5.23 56.39 11.10
C CYS A 53 -4.14 57.06 11.95
N SER A 54 -3.80 56.47 13.11
CA SER A 54 -2.91 57.07 14.11
C SER A 54 -1.48 57.32 13.62
N LYS A 55 -1.02 56.58 12.62
CA LYS A 55 0.32 56.74 12.04
C LYS A 55 0.38 57.76 10.89
N THR A 56 -0.77 58.29 10.44
CA THR A 56 -0.89 59.00 9.16
C THR A 56 -1.58 60.37 9.24
N LEU A 57 -2.14 60.75 10.39
CA LEU A 57 -2.86 62.03 10.54
C LEU A 57 -2.36 62.85 11.73
N ASP A 58 -1.86 64.06 11.45
CA ASP A 58 -1.60 65.13 12.43
C ASP A 58 -2.80 66.10 12.60
N ARG A 59 -3.84 66.01 11.75
CA ARG A 59 -4.83 67.10 11.56
C ARG A 59 -6.21 66.94 12.23
N THR A 60 -6.53 65.85 12.93
CA THR A 60 -7.85 65.66 13.60
C THR A 60 -7.92 66.22 15.03
N THR A 61 -7.06 67.16 15.39
CA THR A 61 -6.92 67.63 16.77
C THR A 61 -7.96 68.67 17.21
N GLU A 62 -8.67 69.32 16.30
CA GLU A 62 -9.61 70.41 16.64
C GLU A 62 -10.97 69.92 17.15
N GLU A 63 -11.61 68.95 16.49
CA GLU A 63 -12.88 68.35 16.95
C GLU A 63 -12.71 67.54 18.24
N LEU A 64 -11.55 66.89 18.42
CA LEU A 64 -11.24 66.18 19.67
C LEU A 64 -11.04 67.14 20.83
N ARG A 65 -10.44 68.33 20.60
CA ARG A 65 -10.27 69.36 21.64
C ARG A 65 -11.62 69.92 22.12
N SER A 66 -12.59 70.12 21.23
CA SER A 66 -13.93 70.58 21.62
C SER A 66 -14.73 69.51 22.38
N ALA A 67 -14.54 68.23 22.08
CA ALA A 67 -15.17 67.15 22.87
C ALA A 67 -14.49 66.93 24.23
N LEU A 68 -13.16 67.11 24.31
CA LEU A 68 -12.38 66.95 25.54
C LEU A 68 -12.64 68.07 26.57
N SER A 69 -13.01 69.28 26.14
CA SER A 69 -13.35 70.38 27.07
C SER A 69 -14.60 70.08 27.92
N HIS A 70 -15.47 69.15 27.48
CA HIS A 70 -16.69 68.76 28.16
C HIS A 70 -16.56 67.51 29.05
N LYS A 71 -15.41 66.81 29.08
CA LYS A 71 -15.19 65.60 29.90
C LYS A 71 -14.04 65.79 30.89
N LYS A 72 -14.27 65.47 32.18
CA LYS A 72 -13.28 65.62 33.27
C LYS A 72 -12.14 64.59 33.28
N GLU A 73 -12.25 63.49 32.52
CA GLU A 73 -11.26 62.41 32.50
C GLU A 73 -10.29 62.53 31.31
N LYS A 74 -8.97 62.51 31.59
CA LYS A 74 -7.90 62.46 30.58
C LYS A 74 -7.72 61.02 30.07
N LEU A 75 -8.58 60.59 29.15
CA LEU A 75 -8.39 59.36 28.38
C LEU A 75 -7.57 59.63 27.11
N SER A 76 -6.50 58.88 26.87
CA SER A 76 -5.78 58.93 25.59
C SER A 76 -6.62 58.20 24.53
N PHE A 77 -7.21 58.95 23.58
CA PHE A 77 -7.93 58.35 22.46
C PHE A 77 -6.96 58.11 21.30
N PRO A 78 -6.70 56.84 20.91
CA PRO A 78 -6.06 56.59 19.63
C PRO A 78 -7.04 56.98 18.50
N SER A 79 -6.57 57.67 17.46
CA SER A 79 -7.38 58.08 16.29
C SER A 79 -7.73 56.87 15.42
N VAL A 80 -8.70 56.13 15.94
CA VAL A 80 -9.07 54.80 15.48
C VAL A 80 -10.57 54.83 15.17
N HIS A 81 -10.90 54.72 13.88
CA HIS A 81 -12.27 54.72 13.42
C HIS A 81 -12.82 53.30 13.42
N LEU A 82 -13.96 53.07 14.09
CA LEU A 82 -14.69 51.82 14.03
C LEU A 82 -15.49 51.77 12.73
N LEU A 83 -15.36 50.69 11.97
CA LEU A 83 -16.13 50.45 10.75
C LEU A 83 -17.29 49.51 11.08
N ASP A 84 -18.47 50.11 11.25
CA ASP A 84 -19.71 49.38 11.49
C ASP A 84 -20.30 48.83 10.17
N PRO A 85 -21.04 47.71 10.19
CA PRO A 85 -21.64 47.12 8.99
C PRO A 85 -22.48 48.08 8.14
N GLN A 86 -23.20 49.02 8.76
CA GLN A 86 -23.98 50.04 8.05
C GLN A 86 -23.09 51.00 7.26
N THR A 87 -21.99 51.46 7.86
CA THR A 87 -21.00 52.31 7.21
C THR A 87 -20.32 51.57 6.07
N VAL A 88 -19.95 50.30 6.28
CA VAL A 88 -19.34 49.45 5.24
C VAL A 88 -20.30 49.21 4.07
N LEU A 89 -21.59 48.97 4.34
CA LEU A 89 -22.60 48.83 3.30
C LEU A 89 -22.70 50.10 2.44
N ALA A 90 -22.72 51.28 3.06
CA ALA A 90 -22.74 52.55 2.34
C ALA A 90 -21.46 52.83 1.53
N LEU A 91 -20.33 52.26 1.95
CA LEU A 91 -19.08 52.32 1.18
C LEU A 91 -19.09 51.35 -0.02
N PHE A 92 -19.58 50.11 0.19
CA PHE A 92 -19.64 49.09 -0.86
C PHE A 92 -20.62 49.46 -1.99
N THR A 93 -21.73 50.13 -1.68
CA THR A 93 -22.66 50.62 -2.72
C THR A 93 -22.03 51.69 -3.62
N ARG A 94 -21.04 52.44 -3.12
CA ARG A 94 -20.32 53.47 -3.89
C ARG A 94 -19.18 52.93 -4.74
N MET A 95 -18.80 51.66 -4.61
CA MET A 95 -17.72 51.07 -5.41
C MET A 95 -18.13 50.98 -6.88
N THR A 96 -17.18 51.16 -7.79
CA THR A 96 -17.42 50.99 -9.24
C THR A 96 -17.26 49.52 -9.65
N ASP A 97 -17.87 49.13 -10.77
CA ASP A 97 -17.76 47.76 -11.28
C ASP A 97 -16.34 47.42 -11.76
N GLU A 98 -15.59 48.41 -12.25
CA GLU A 98 -14.19 48.26 -12.65
C GLU A 98 -13.28 47.89 -11.46
N ASP A 99 -13.50 48.54 -10.31
CA ASP A 99 -12.78 48.24 -9.07
C ASP A 99 -13.16 46.85 -8.54
N CYS A 100 -14.41 46.42 -8.72
CA CYS A 100 -14.86 45.08 -8.34
C CYS A 100 -14.15 44.00 -9.17
N GLU A 101 -13.96 44.25 -10.46
CA GLU A 101 -13.20 43.36 -11.35
C GLU A 101 -11.72 43.26 -10.94
N LEU A 102 -11.11 44.38 -10.53
CA LEU A 102 -9.73 44.43 -10.04
C LEU A 102 -9.54 43.58 -8.77
N LEU A 103 -10.54 43.61 -7.88
CA LEU A 103 -10.61 42.77 -6.68
C LEU A 103 -11.08 41.34 -6.96
N ASN A 104 -11.34 40.99 -8.22
CA ASN A 104 -11.81 39.68 -8.66
C ASN A 104 -13.05 39.22 -7.87
N LEU A 105 -13.97 40.17 -7.65
CA LEU A 105 -15.30 39.89 -7.12
C LEU A 105 -16.21 39.48 -8.29
N GLY A 106 -16.92 38.37 -8.14
CA GLY A 106 -17.88 37.91 -9.16
C GLY A 106 -19.20 38.68 -9.17
N ASP A 107 -19.48 39.43 -8.11
CA ASP A 107 -20.72 40.20 -7.91
C ASP A 107 -20.41 41.42 -7.02
N ARG A 108 -21.38 42.32 -6.88
CA ARG A 108 -21.27 43.56 -6.10
C ARG A 108 -20.94 43.29 -4.62
N PRO A 109 -19.99 44.01 -4.02
CA PRO A 109 -19.51 43.77 -2.65
C PRO A 109 -20.57 44.03 -1.57
N GLU A 110 -21.58 44.86 -1.84
CA GLU A 110 -22.69 45.14 -0.93
C GLU A 110 -23.46 43.87 -0.52
N LYS A 111 -23.50 42.84 -1.39
CA LYS A 111 -24.13 41.54 -1.13
C LYS A 111 -23.38 40.68 -0.10
N LEU A 112 -22.16 41.05 0.27
CA LEU A 112 -21.41 40.39 1.35
C LEU A 112 -21.98 40.74 2.74
N ILE A 113 -22.72 41.85 2.84
CA ILE A 113 -23.40 42.25 4.08
C ILE A 113 -24.78 41.62 4.12
N ILE A 114 -25.06 40.85 5.17
CA ILE A 114 -26.33 40.16 5.34
C ILE A 114 -27.38 41.15 5.83
N THR A 115 -28.27 41.59 4.93
CA THR A 115 -29.47 42.37 5.25
C THR A 115 -30.69 41.46 5.42
N GLU A 116 -30.75 40.37 4.65
CA GLU A 116 -31.83 39.39 4.65
C GLU A 116 -31.26 37.98 4.84
N ILE A 117 -31.94 37.15 5.64
CA ILE A 117 -31.53 35.77 5.93
C ILE A 117 -32.55 34.81 5.30
N ALA A 118 -32.07 33.96 4.40
CA ALA A 118 -32.87 32.87 3.86
C ALA A 118 -33.12 31.79 4.92
N VAL A 119 -34.39 31.48 5.17
CA VAL A 119 -34.80 30.43 6.10
C VAL A 119 -34.86 29.09 5.35
N PRO A 120 -34.12 28.05 5.80
CA PRO A 120 -34.12 26.76 5.14
C PRO A 120 -35.48 26.06 5.29
N PRO A 121 -35.92 25.32 4.27
CA PRO A 121 -37.17 24.58 4.32
C PRO A 121 -37.12 23.46 5.37
N VAL A 122 -38.30 23.03 5.84
CA VAL A 122 -38.46 22.04 6.92
C VAL A 122 -37.67 20.74 6.70
N PRO A 123 -37.55 20.17 5.48
CA PRO A 123 -36.75 18.95 5.26
C PRO A 123 -35.26 19.07 5.64
N ILE A 124 -34.69 20.28 5.67
CA ILE A 124 -33.30 20.52 6.12
C ILE A 124 -33.21 20.58 7.65
N ARG A 125 -34.32 20.91 8.31
CA ARG A 125 -34.46 21.07 9.76
C ARG A 125 -35.65 20.25 10.30
N PRO A 126 -35.64 18.91 10.13
CA PRO A 126 -36.74 18.06 10.56
C PRO A 126 -36.92 18.12 12.08
N SER A 127 -38.16 18.03 12.54
CA SER A 127 -38.47 17.83 13.95
C SER A 127 -38.17 16.38 14.35
N VAL A 128 -37.69 16.19 15.58
CA VAL A 128 -37.36 14.86 16.10
C VAL A 128 -38.43 14.47 17.10
N PHE A 129 -39.19 13.42 16.80
CA PHE A 129 -40.19 12.89 17.73
C PHE A 129 -39.51 12.10 18.86
N VAL A 130 -39.86 12.42 20.10
CA VAL A 130 -39.39 11.72 21.30
C VAL A 130 -40.61 11.16 22.04
N GLY A 131 -40.57 9.89 22.45
CA GLY A 131 -41.63 9.25 23.22
C GLY A 131 -42.90 8.92 22.41
N GLY A 132 -42.79 8.05 21.40
CA GLY A 132 -43.96 7.46 20.72
C GLY A 132 -44.88 8.47 20.02
N ASN A 133 -44.29 9.41 19.27
CA ASN A 133 -44.98 10.42 18.46
C ASN A 133 -45.86 11.45 19.21
N LYS A 134 -45.78 11.56 20.54
CA LYS A 134 -46.58 12.55 21.31
C LYS A 134 -45.92 13.90 21.50
N MET A 135 -44.58 13.98 21.51
CA MET A 135 -43.84 15.24 21.61
C MET A 135 -42.76 15.31 20.52
N SER A 136 -42.61 16.49 19.92
CA SER A 136 -41.56 16.78 18.93
C SER A 136 -40.57 17.78 19.50
N ASN A 137 -39.30 17.41 19.51
CA ASN A 137 -38.20 18.34 19.75
C ASN A 137 -37.85 19.08 18.46
N GLU A 138 -37.68 20.39 18.60
CA GLU A 138 -37.28 21.24 17.48
C GLU A 138 -35.80 21.07 17.16
N HIS A 139 -35.49 21.27 15.88
CA HIS A 139 -34.12 21.22 15.42
C HIS A 139 -33.34 22.44 15.93
N SER A 140 -32.06 22.26 16.30
CA SER A 140 -31.15 23.37 16.67
C SER A 140 -31.15 24.58 15.74
N ILE A 141 -31.28 24.40 14.41
CA ILE A 141 -31.40 25.54 13.47
C ILE A 141 -32.70 26.32 13.70
N THR A 142 -33.82 25.63 13.94
CA THR A 142 -35.09 26.27 14.26
C THR A 142 -34.98 27.07 15.56
N CYS A 143 -34.27 26.54 16.57
CA CYS A 143 -34.01 27.26 17.82
C CYS A 143 -33.17 28.54 17.59
N ILE A 144 -32.08 28.46 16.84
CA ILE A 144 -31.24 29.64 16.53
C ILE A 144 -32.04 30.67 15.72
N LEU A 145 -32.83 30.25 14.74
CA LEU A 145 -33.68 31.17 13.96
C LEU A 145 -34.71 31.87 14.83
N LYS A 146 -35.31 31.17 15.81
CA LYS A 146 -36.20 31.78 16.80
C LYS A 146 -35.45 32.87 17.58
N ASN A 147 -34.23 32.59 18.04
CA ASN A 147 -33.41 33.55 18.79
C ASN A 147 -33.06 34.79 17.94
N ILE A 148 -32.75 34.61 16.65
CA ILE A 148 -32.49 35.71 15.71
C ILE A 148 -33.73 36.59 15.56
N VAL A 149 -34.92 36.00 15.40
CA VAL A 149 -36.18 36.75 15.29
C VAL A 149 -36.48 37.51 16.58
N THR A 150 -36.25 36.91 17.75
CA THR A 150 -36.46 37.60 19.04
C THR A 150 -35.47 38.75 19.23
N ALA A 151 -34.19 38.57 18.91
CA ALA A 151 -33.18 39.62 19.01
C ALA A 151 -33.50 40.80 18.08
N ASN A 152 -33.93 40.51 16.84
CA ASN A 152 -34.39 41.53 15.89
C ASN A 152 -35.60 42.31 16.42
N HIS A 153 -36.55 41.63 17.08
CA HIS A 153 -37.72 42.29 17.67
C HIS A 153 -37.31 43.24 18.81
N ILE A 154 -36.42 42.79 19.71
CA ILE A 154 -35.91 43.60 20.82
C ILE A 154 -35.23 44.88 20.32
N ILE A 155 -34.36 44.78 19.32
CA ILE A 155 -33.69 45.95 18.72
C ILE A 155 -34.72 46.92 18.13
N LYS A 156 -35.72 46.41 17.41
CA LYS A 156 -36.77 47.22 16.80
C LYS A 156 -37.62 47.95 17.84
N GLU A 157 -37.88 47.34 19.00
CA GLU A 157 -38.56 48.00 20.10
C GLU A 157 -37.68 49.06 20.79
N ALA A 158 -36.41 48.73 21.08
CA ALA A 158 -35.48 49.65 21.72
C ALA A 158 -35.31 50.95 20.91
N LEU A 159 -35.24 50.85 19.58
CA LEU A 159 -35.19 52.00 18.67
C LEU A 159 -36.47 52.83 18.69
N LYS A 160 -37.66 52.21 18.79
CA LYS A 160 -38.94 52.93 18.88
C LYS A 160 -39.13 53.64 20.21
N LYS A 161 -38.66 53.04 21.30
CA LYS A 161 -38.76 53.58 22.67
C LYS A 161 -37.72 54.69 22.94
N GLY A 162 -36.74 54.88 22.06
CA GLY A 162 -35.69 55.89 22.23
C GLY A 162 -34.73 55.54 23.37
N GLU A 163 -34.38 54.25 23.52
CA GLU A 163 -33.42 53.80 24.54
C GLU A 163 -32.00 54.35 24.30
N SER A 164 -31.14 54.23 25.32
CA SER A 164 -29.76 54.65 25.21
C SER A 164 -29.02 53.94 24.06
N PRO A 165 -28.12 54.65 23.34
CA PRO A 165 -27.39 54.08 22.21
C PRO A 165 -26.49 52.90 22.60
N VAL A 166 -26.06 52.83 23.87
CA VAL A 166 -25.27 51.71 24.41
C VAL A 166 -26.07 50.41 24.42
N ASN A 167 -27.33 50.46 24.86
CA ASN A 167 -28.19 49.28 24.91
C ASN A 167 -28.57 48.78 23.50
N CYS A 168 -28.81 49.72 22.58
CA CYS A 168 -29.07 49.40 21.18
C CYS A 168 -27.85 48.71 20.55
N PHE A 169 -26.64 49.19 20.85
CA PHE A 169 -25.39 48.61 20.36
C PHE A 169 -25.15 47.20 20.92
N ASN A 170 -25.39 46.98 22.22
CA ASN A 170 -25.27 45.65 22.84
C ASN A 170 -26.26 44.66 22.22
N SER A 171 -27.52 45.07 22.05
CA SER A 171 -28.55 44.24 21.41
C SER A 171 -28.19 43.90 19.96
N TRP A 172 -27.60 44.86 19.23
CA TRP A 172 -27.10 44.62 17.88
C TRP A 172 -25.93 43.63 17.83
N GLN A 173 -25.03 43.71 18.81
CA GLN A 173 -23.94 42.74 18.95
C GLN A 173 -24.47 41.33 19.24
N ASP A 174 -25.51 41.21 20.08
CA ASP A 174 -26.18 39.93 20.34
C ASP A 174 -26.79 39.34 19.07
N LEU A 175 -27.45 40.16 18.24
CA LEU A 175 -27.95 39.73 16.93
C LEU A 175 -26.82 39.21 16.04
N GLN A 176 -25.69 39.91 15.98
CA GLN A 176 -24.52 39.47 15.21
C GLN A 176 -24.01 38.11 15.70
N LEU A 177 -23.93 37.90 17.01
CA LEU A 177 -23.52 36.63 17.60
C LEU A 177 -24.48 35.49 17.23
N GLN A 178 -25.80 35.71 17.29
CA GLN A 178 -26.78 34.68 16.91
C GLN A 178 -26.71 34.32 15.41
N VAL A 179 -26.47 35.30 14.53
CA VAL A 179 -26.27 35.05 13.10
C VAL A 179 -24.96 34.29 12.83
N ILE A 180 -23.91 34.59 13.60
CA ILE A 180 -22.66 33.84 13.52
C ILE A 180 -22.87 32.39 13.98
N GLU A 181 -23.58 32.17 15.09
CA GLU A 181 -23.90 30.83 15.58
C GLU A 181 -24.70 30.01 14.56
N TYR A 182 -25.62 30.65 13.83
CA TYR A 182 -26.39 30.03 12.74
C TYR A 182 -25.49 29.49 11.62
N ILE A 183 -24.47 30.25 11.21
CA ILE A 183 -23.55 29.86 10.14
C ILE A 183 -22.46 28.92 10.67
N ASN A 184 -21.71 29.38 11.68
CA ASN A 184 -20.58 28.67 12.28
C ASN A 184 -20.57 28.83 13.81
N SER A 185 -21.07 27.81 14.49
CA SER A 185 -21.17 27.76 15.96
C SER A 185 -19.82 27.57 16.69
N ASP A 186 -18.73 27.26 15.96
CA ASP A 186 -17.38 27.11 16.50
C ASP A 186 -16.55 28.40 16.27
N ALA A 187 -17.20 29.53 15.99
CA ALA A 187 -16.50 30.79 15.84
C ALA A 187 -15.89 31.22 17.19
N PRO A 188 -14.64 31.72 17.22
CA PRO A 188 -13.94 32.07 18.46
C PRO A 188 -14.58 33.23 19.24
N SER A 189 -15.55 33.94 18.63
CA SER A 189 -16.34 35.01 19.24
C SER A 189 -17.51 34.50 20.09
N LEU A 190 -17.83 33.20 20.04
CA LEU A 190 -18.90 32.56 20.80
C LEU A 190 -18.32 31.83 22.01
N SER A 191 -19.03 31.86 23.14
CA SER A 191 -18.84 30.88 24.23
C SER A 191 -19.37 29.52 23.78
N ASP A 192 -18.77 28.42 24.28
CA ASP A 192 -19.05 27.03 23.82
C ASP A 192 -20.55 26.78 23.57
N SER A 193 -20.92 26.79 22.28
CA SER A 193 -22.32 26.72 21.86
C SER A 193 -22.79 25.27 21.88
N GLN A 194 -24.00 25.04 22.40
CA GLN A 194 -24.61 23.70 22.41
C GLN A 194 -25.24 23.34 21.06
N HIS A 195 -25.43 24.30 20.16
CA HIS A 195 -26.16 24.12 18.91
C HIS A 195 -25.25 23.90 17.71
N ARG A 196 -25.71 23.08 16.74
CA ARG A 196 -25.00 22.82 15.49
C ARG A 196 -25.55 23.69 14.35
N GLY A 197 -24.78 24.72 14.00
CA GLY A 197 -24.97 25.57 12.83
C GLY A 197 -24.77 24.86 11.50
N LEU A 198 -24.83 25.61 10.40
CA LEU A 198 -24.78 25.07 9.05
C LEU A 198 -23.41 24.45 8.72
N MET A 199 -22.29 25.14 9.05
CA MET A 199 -20.95 24.65 8.74
C MET A 199 -20.62 23.34 9.46
N GLN A 200 -21.06 23.17 10.71
CA GLN A 200 -20.87 21.96 11.51
C GLN A 200 -21.48 20.72 10.85
N ARG A 201 -22.57 20.88 10.10
CA ARG A 201 -23.22 19.79 9.36
C ARG A 201 -22.51 19.44 8.07
N LEU A 202 -21.79 20.39 7.49
CA LEU A 202 -21.02 20.17 6.26
C LEU A 202 -19.64 19.57 6.57
N LYS A 203 -18.96 20.08 7.60
CA LYS A 203 -17.59 19.70 7.98
C LYS A 203 -17.54 18.41 8.82
N GLY A 204 -16.34 17.84 8.92
CA GLY A 204 -16.07 16.68 9.77
C GLY A 204 -16.36 15.32 9.13
N LYS A 205 -16.15 14.24 9.89
CA LYS A 205 -16.31 12.85 9.41
C LYS A 205 -17.79 12.47 9.20
N THR A 206 -18.67 12.94 10.10
CA THR A 206 -20.12 12.76 10.02
C THR A 206 -20.83 13.84 9.21
N GLY A 207 -20.08 14.83 8.69
CA GLY A 207 -20.62 15.90 7.87
C GLY A 207 -21.04 15.41 6.49
N ARG A 208 -21.84 16.21 5.78
CA ARG A 208 -22.46 15.83 4.50
C ARG A 208 -21.46 15.40 3.42
N PHE A 209 -20.35 16.12 3.26
CA PHE A 209 -19.37 15.80 2.21
C PHE A 209 -18.79 14.39 2.36
N ARG A 210 -18.49 13.95 3.59
CA ARG A 210 -17.87 12.65 3.85
C ARG A 210 -18.85 11.54 4.15
N GLY A 211 -19.86 11.81 4.98
CA GLY A 211 -20.78 10.80 5.51
C GLY A 211 -22.05 10.58 4.69
N ASN A 212 -22.35 11.44 3.71
CA ASN A 212 -23.53 11.33 2.86
C ASN A 212 -23.22 11.35 1.36
N LEU A 213 -22.25 12.16 0.92
CA LEU A 213 -21.91 12.30 -0.50
C LEU A 213 -20.84 11.28 -0.91
N SER A 214 -19.62 11.38 -0.36
CA SER A 214 -18.54 10.44 -0.72
C SER A 214 -18.78 9.01 -0.21
N GLY A 215 -19.37 8.87 0.97
CA GLY A 215 -19.78 7.58 1.52
C GLY A 215 -21.24 7.66 1.92
N LYS A 216 -22.02 6.63 1.60
CA LYS A 216 -23.43 6.50 2.02
C LYS A 216 -23.76 5.05 2.31
N ARG A 217 -24.78 4.82 3.12
CA ARG A 217 -25.38 3.48 3.25
C ARG A 217 -26.13 3.16 1.97
N THR A 218 -25.98 1.93 1.49
CA THR A 218 -26.62 1.44 0.27
C THR A 218 -27.57 0.28 0.60
N GLU A 219 -28.65 0.18 -0.15
CA GLU A 219 -29.60 -0.92 -0.08
C GLU A 219 -29.07 -2.16 -0.82
N TYR A 220 -29.75 -3.30 -0.67
CA TYR A 220 -29.37 -4.60 -1.26
C TYR A 220 -27.96 -5.06 -0.87
N THR A 221 -27.66 -4.91 0.42
CA THR A 221 -26.39 -5.32 1.02
C THR A 221 -26.62 -6.31 2.17
N GLY A 222 -25.67 -7.22 2.34
CA GLY A 222 -25.65 -8.20 3.42
C GLY A 222 -24.30 -8.20 4.13
N ARG A 223 -24.27 -8.63 5.39
CA ARG A 223 -23.04 -8.81 6.16
C ARG A 223 -23.20 -9.99 7.10
N THR A 224 -22.24 -10.91 7.08
CA THR A 224 -22.18 -12.08 7.96
C THR A 224 -20.74 -12.53 8.13
N VAL A 225 -20.50 -13.36 9.15
CA VAL A 225 -19.23 -14.05 9.40
C VAL A 225 -18.83 -14.90 8.19
N ILE A 226 -17.52 -14.92 7.90
CA ILE A 226 -16.92 -15.73 6.84
C ILE A 226 -16.43 -17.09 7.36
N SER A 227 -16.44 -18.11 6.51
CA SER A 227 -15.88 -19.43 6.79
C SER A 227 -15.21 -20.02 5.56
N PRO A 228 -14.18 -20.88 5.69
CA PRO A 228 -13.51 -21.49 4.55
C PRO A 228 -14.38 -22.52 3.83
N ASP A 229 -14.21 -22.66 2.51
CA ASP A 229 -14.72 -23.79 1.74
C ASP A 229 -13.83 -24.07 0.50
N PRO A 230 -12.95 -25.08 0.56
CA PRO A 230 -12.00 -25.38 -0.53
C PRO A 230 -12.67 -26.04 -1.74
N ASN A 231 -13.92 -26.50 -1.62
CA ASN A 231 -14.66 -27.14 -2.72
C ASN A 231 -15.25 -26.12 -3.68
N LEU A 232 -15.43 -24.87 -3.23
CA LEU A 232 -15.87 -23.76 -4.07
C LEU A 232 -14.75 -23.36 -5.03
N ARG A 233 -15.15 -22.93 -6.22
CA ARG A 233 -14.22 -22.32 -7.15
C ARG A 233 -13.74 -20.99 -6.56
N ILE A 234 -12.54 -20.55 -6.93
CA ILE A 234 -12.03 -19.23 -6.51
C ILE A 234 -12.91 -18.05 -6.96
N THR A 235 -13.78 -18.26 -7.94
CA THR A 235 -14.74 -17.27 -8.44
C THR A 235 -16.09 -17.30 -7.75
N GLU A 236 -16.33 -18.28 -6.88
CA GLU A 236 -17.62 -18.53 -6.24
C GLU A 236 -17.59 -18.09 -4.78
N VAL A 237 -18.71 -17.53 -4.33
CA VAL A 237 -18.98 -17.27 -2.92
C VAL A 237 -20.29 -17.95 -2.54
N ALA A 238 -20.24 -18.75 -1.47
CA ALA A 238 -21.41 -19.37 -0.90
C ALA A 238 -22.22 -18.34 -0.11
N ILE A 239 -23.50 -18.22 -0.44
CA ILE A 239 -24.45 -17.30 0.17
C ILE A 239 -25.53 -18.09 0.90
N PRO A 240 -25.84 -17.74 2.16
CA PRO A 240 -26.95 -18.34 2.91
C PRO A 240 -28.30 -18.21 2.21
N VAL A 241 -29.10 -19.28 2.19
CA VAL A 241 -30.49 -19.26 1.67
C VAL A 241 -31.33 -18.14 2.31
N LEU A 242 -31.14 -17.88 3.61
CA LEU A 242 -31.85 -16.81 4.31
C LEU A 242 -31.51 -15.42 3.75
N MET A 243 -30.25 -15.21 3.39
CA MET A 243 -29.79 -13.96 2.78
C MET A 243 -30.27 -13.86 1.34
N ALA A 244 -30.19 -14.95 0.56
CA ALA A 244 -30.63 -15.00 -0.83
C ALA A 244 -32.13 -14.73 -1.02
N ARG A 245 -32.97 -15.06 -0.02
CA ARG A 245 -34.41 -14.77 -0.04
C ARG A 245 -34.74 -13.29 0.21
N VAL A 246 -33.86 -12.58 0.92
CA VAL A 246 -34.04 -11.15 1.24
C VAL A 246 -33.43 -10.28 0.15
N LEU A 247 -32.22 -10.62 -0.31
CA LEU A 247 -31.54 -9.91 -1.38
C LEU A 247 -32.12 -10.33 -2.73
N THR A 248 -32.80 -9.40 -3.40
CA THR A 248 -33.44 -9.64 -4.69
C THR A 248 -32.68 -9.03 -5.84
N TYR A 249 -32.93 -9.56 -7.04
CA TYR A 249 -32.49 -9.01 -8.31
C TYR A 249 -33.70 -8.67 -9.19
N PRO A 250 -33.80 -7.44 -9.73
CA PRO A 250 -34.90 -7.02 -10.58
C PRO A 250 -34.68 -7.57 -12.00
N GLU A 251 -35.20 -8.77 -12.27
CA GLU A 251 -35.10 -9.38 -13.58
C GLU A 251 -36.27 -8.92 -14.47
N ARG A 252 -35.93 -8.30 -15.62
CA ARG A 252 -36.93 -7.87 -16.60
C ARG A 252 -37.44 -9.07 -17.40
N VAL A 253 -38.76 -9.20 -17.50
CA VAL A 253 -39.41 -10.29 -18.22
C VAL A 253 -39.18 -10.13 -19.72
N SER A 254 -38.57 -11.14 -20.31
CA SER A 254 -38.29 -11.32 -21.73
C SER A 254 -38.87 -12.65 -22.21
N TYR A 255 -38.75 -12.93 -23.51
CA TYR A 255 -39.22 -14.20 -24.07
C TYR A 255 -38.45 -15.41 -23.52
N HIS A 256 -37.19 -15.24 -23.12
CA HIS A 256 -36.33 -16.33 -22.63
C HIS A 256 -36.61 -16.76 -21.19
N ASN A 257 -37.01 -15.82 -20.33
CA ASN A 257 -37.08 -16.04 -18.88
C ASN A 257 -38.51 -16.05 -18.33
N ILE A 258 -39.54 -15.78 -19.14
CA ILE A 258 -40.92 -15.68 -18.68
C ILE A 258 -41.40 -16.95 -17.95
N GLU A 259 -41.05 -18.14 -18.45
CA GLU A 259 -41.44 -19.40 -17.83
C GLU A 259 -40.78 -19.61 -16.47
N LYS A 260 -39.47 -19.31 -16.40
CA LYS A 260 -38.69 -19.32 -15.16
C LYS A 260 -39.28 -18.36 -14.12
N LEU A 261 -39.57 -17.12 -14.53
CA LEU A 261 -40.11 -16.10 -13.62
C LEU A 261 -41.54 -16.43 -13.15
N ARG A 262 -42.36 -17.06 -14.00
CA ARG A 262 -43.67 -17.60 -13.60
C ARG A 262 -43.54 -18.63 -12.48
N GLN A 263 -42.56 -19.54 -12.57
CA GLN A 263 -42.30 -20.51 -11.50
C GLN A 263 -41.83 -19.82 -10.20
N CYS A 264 -40.95 -18.82 -10.29
CA CYS A 264 -40.50 -18.04 -9.13
C CYS A 264 -41.68 -17.33 -8.42
N ILE A 265 -42.61 -16.75 -9.20
CA ILE A 265 -43.82 -16.10 -8.67
C ILE A 265 -44.73 -17.11 -7.96
N GLN A 266 -44.92 -18.30 -8.53
CA GLN A 266 -45.73 -19.36 -7.92
C GLN A 266 -45.12 -19.83 -6.58
N ASN A 267 -43.81 -20.01 -6.52
CA ASN A 267 -43.09 -20.33 -5.28
C ASN A 267 -43.22 -19.22 -4.22
N GLY A 268 -43.24 -17.96 -4.66
CA GLY A 268 -43.43 -16.78 -3.81
C GLY A 268 -42.21 -16.46 -2.93
N PRO A 269 -42.37 -15.64 -1.88
CA PRO A 269 -41.25 -15.12 -1.09
C PRO A 269 -40.67 -16.15 -0.09
N ASN A 270 -41.41 -17.23 0.19
CA ASN A 270 -41.06 -18.14 1.28
C ASN A 270 -40.20 -19.34 0.86
N LYS A 271 -40.24 -19.72 -0.41
CA LYS A 271 -39.51 -20.87 -0.94
C LYS A 271 -38.47 -20.37 -1.92
N HIS A 272 -37.22 -20.80 -1.76
CA HIS A 272 -36.16 -20.58 -2.74
C HIS A 272 -36.13 -21.75 -3.73
N PRO A 273 -35.98 -21.53 -5.05
CA PRO A 273 -35.96 -20.23 -5.75
C PRO A 273 -37.36 -19.59 -5.86
N GLY A 274 -37.47 -18.30 -5.56
CA GLY A 274 -38.76 -17.59 -5.50
C GLY A 274 -38.64 -16.10 -5.86
N ALA A 275 -39.68 -15.32 -5.56
CA ALA A 275 -39.73 -13.87 -5.81
C ALA A 275 -40.53 -13.12 -4.73
N ASN A 276 -40.18 -11.85 -4.51
CA ASN A 276 -40.81 -11.01 -3.47
C ASN A 276 -41.81 -10.01 -4.05
N PHE A 277 -41.49 -9.39 -5.18
CA PHE A 277 -42.28 -8.32 -5.77
C PHE A 277 -42.38 -8.43 -7.30
N ILE A 278 -43.47 -7.90 -7.85
CA ILE A 278 -43.65 -7.66 -9.29
C ILE A 278 -43.86 -6.16 -9.47
N ILE A 279 -43.14 -5.56 -10.40
CA ILE A 279 -43.33 -4.17 -10.82
C ILE A 279 -43.94 -4.21 -12.23
N GLN A 280 -45.13 -3.67 -12.36
CA GLN A 280 -45.81 -3.56 -13.65
C GLN A 280 -45.22 -2.40 -14.47
N SER A 281 -45.58 -2.32 -15.75
CA SER A 281 -45.14 -1.24 -16.66
C SER A 281 -45.50 0.16 -16.15
N ASP A 282 -46.57 0.27 -15.38
CA ASP A 282 -47.06 1.54 -14.80
C ASP A 282 -46.29 1.96 -13.53
N GLY A 283 -45.31 1.16 -13.09
CA GLY A 283 -44.52 1.39 -11.88
C GLY A 283 -45.19 0.91 -10.59
N THR A 284 -46.39 0.33 -10.66
CA THR A 284 -47.07 -0.26 -9.50
C THR A 284 -46.30 -1.48 -8.98
N LYS A 285 -45.95 -1.47 -7.70
CA LYS A 285 -45.22 -2.56 -7.03
C LYS A 285 -46.19 -3.46 -6.26
N LEU A 286 -46.35 -4.69 -6.74
CA LEU A 286 -47.23 -5.70 -6.17
C LEU A 286 -46.42 -6.68 -5.31
N HIS A 287 -46.83 -6.85 -4.05
CA HIS A 287 -46.14 -7.73 -3.11
C HIS A 287 -46.74 -9.15 -3.14
N LEU A 288 -45.90 -10.13 -3.49
CA LEU A 288 -46.29 -11.54 -3.65
C LEU A 288 -46.68 -12.26 -2.35
N LYS A 289 -46.45 -11.64 -1.19
CA LYS A 289 -46.89 -12.19 0.10
C LYS A 289 -48.41 -12.14 0.25
N TYR A 290 -49.04 -11.11 -0.30
CA TYR A 290 -50.47 -10.84 -0.14
C TYR A 290 -51.28 -11.08 -1.42
N ALA A 291 -50.63 -11.07 -2.59
CA ALA A 291 -51.29 -11.28 -3.87
C ALA A 291 -51.53 -12.76 -4.20
N ASP A 292 -52.55 -13.03 -5.02
CA ASP A 292 -52.75 -14.36 -5.60
C ASP A 292 -51.69 -14.64 -6.67
N ARG A 293 -50.77 -15.53 -6.31
CA ARG A 293 -49.59 -15.89 -7.10
C ARG A 293 -49.97 -16.58 -8.41
N ARG A 294 -51.09 -17.30 -8.48
CA ARG A 294 -51.51 -18.03 -9.69
C ARG A 294 -51.98 -17.05 -10.76
N ILE A 295 -52.77 -16.06 -10.35
CA ILE A 295 -53.25 -14.99 -11.23
C ILE A 295 -52.07 -14.12 -11.66
N ALA A 296 -51.25 -13.67 -10.71
CA ALA A 296 -50.08 -12.83 -11.01
C ALA A 296 -49.08 -13.49 -11.98
N ALA A 297 -48.89 -14.82 -11.91
CA ALA A 297 -48.04 -15.54 -12.86
C ALA A 297 -48.67 -15.66 -14.26
N ARG A 298 -49.99 -15.86 -14.36
CA ARG A 298 -50.70 -15.91 -15.65
C ARG A 298 -50.66 -14.55 -16.34
N ASP A 299 -50.91 -13.49 -15.59
CA ASP A 299 -51.00 -12.12 -16.09
C ASP A 299 -49.64 -11.45 -16.31
N LEU A 300 -48.54 -12.17 -16.10
CA LEU A 300 -47.19 -11.65 -16.31
C LEU A 300 -46.97 -11.34 -17.80
N LYS A 301 -46.69 -10.07 -18.10
CA LYS A 301 -46.43 -9.56 -19.45
C LYS A 301 -44.93 -9.31 -19.68
N TYR A 302 -44.54 -9.24 -20.95
CA TYR A 302 -43.20 -8.80 -21.32
C TYR A 302 -42.96 -7.36 -20.88
N GLY A 303 -41.75 -7.08 -20.42
CA GLY A 303 -41.37 -5.76 -19.92
C GLY A 303 -41.72 -5.48 -18.46
N CYS A 304 -42.54 -6.31 -17.80
CA CYS A 304 -42.66 -6.28 -16.34
C CYS A 304 -41.32 -6.63 -15.68
N ILE A 305 -41.11 -6.19 -14.44
CA ILE A 305 -39.91 -6.50 -13.67
C ILE A 305 -40.30 -7.38 -12.49
N VAL A 306 -39.62 -8.51 -12.31
CA VAL A 306 -39.83 -9.40 -11.18
C VAL A 306 -38.60 -9.33 -10.28
N GLU A 307 -38.79 -8.90 -9.03
CA GLU A 307 -37.74 -8.94 -8.02
C GLU A 307 -37.63 -10.38 -7.47
N ARG A 308 -36.90 -11.21 -8.21
CA ARG A 308 -36.62 -12.60 -7.84
C ARG A 308 -35.57 -12.67 -6.73
N HIS A 309 -35.56 -13.77 -5.99
CA HIS A 309 -34.47 -14.09 -5.07
C HIS A 309 -33.15 -14.23 -5.82
N LEU A 310 -32.05 -14.04 -5.10
CA LEU A 310 -30.73 -14.37 -5.62
C LEU A 310 -30.68 -15.88 -5.96
N GLU A 311 -29.99 -16.23 -7.03
CA GLU A 311 -29.83 -17.61 -7.50
C GLU A 311 -28.36 -17.95 -7.78
N ASP A 312 -28.07 -19.23 -8.06
CA ASP A 312 -26.72 -19.67 -8.40
C ASP A 312 -26.24 -19.03 -9.70
N GLY A 313 -25.02 -18.51 -9.68
CA GLY A 313 -24.40 -17.84 -10.83
C GLY A 313 -24.63 -16.33 -10.89
N ASP A 314 -25.49 -15.77 -10.02
CA ASP A 314 -25.65 -14.31 -9.92
C ASP A 314 -24.34 -13.64 -9.51
N ILE A 315 -24.11 -12.43 -10.02
CA ILE A 315 -22.89 -11.69 -9.78
C ILE A 315 -23.07 -10.81 -8.55
N VAL A 316 -22.13 -10.92 -7.61
CA VAL A 316 -22.16 -10.19 -6.34
C VAL A 316 -20.81 -9.56 -6.07
N LEU A 317 -20.81 -8.36 -5.49
CA LEU A 317 -19.60 -7.72 -5.01
C LEU A 317 -19.34 -8.12 -3.56
N PHE A 318 -18.11 -8.53 -3.28
CA PHE A 318 -17.68 -9.01 -1.98
C PHE A 318 -16.50 -8.17 -1.49
N ASN A 319 -16.64 -7.60 -0.28
CA ASN A 319 -15.78 -6.55 0.24
C ASN A 319 -15.41 -6.80 1.71
N ARG A 320 -14.13 -6.62 2.05
CA ARG A 320 -13.66 -6.55 3.45
C ARG A 320 -13.39 -5.10 3.85
N GLN A 321 -13.86 -4.72 5.03
CA GLN A 321 -13.48 -3.45 5.67
C GLN A 321 -12.40 -3.72 6.73
N PRO A 322 -11.30 -2.94 6.79
CA PRO A 322 -10.94 -1.81 5.94
C PRO A 322 -10.36 -2.22 4.57
N SER A 323 -10.62 -1.41 3.54
CA SER A 323 -10.09 -1.63 2.18
C SER A 323 -8.80 -0.84 1.97
N LEU A 324 -7.68 -1.51 1.70
CA LEU A 324 -6.35 -0.89 1.52
C LEU A 324 -5.99 -0.68 0.05
N HIS A 325 -6.46 -1.57 -0.82
CA HIS A 325 -6.19 -1.57 -2.25
C HIS A 325 -7.44 -2.02 -3.03
N ARG A 326 -7.47 -1.83 -4.36
CA ARG A 326 -8.66 -2.14 -5.18
C ARG A 326 -9.17 -3.57 -5.03
N MET A 327 -8.27 -4.54 -4.83
CA MET A 327 -8.62 -5.97 -4.72
C MET A 327 -9.32 -6.34 -3.40
N SER A 328 -9.45 -5.40 -2.46
CA SER A 328 -10.22 -5.62 -1.23
C SER A 328 -11.73 -5.65 -1.49
N ILE A 329 -12.16 -5.29 -2.70
CA ILE A 329 -13.50 -5.51 -3.24
C ILE A 329 -13.38 -6.22 -4.60
N MET A 330 -14.01 -7.37 -4.74
CA MET A 330 -14.02 -8.13 -6.00
C MET A 330 -15.40 -8.70 -6.26
N SER A 331 -15.63 -9.08 -7.51
CA SER A 331 -16.87 -9.68 -7.98
C SER A 331 -16.75 -11.21 -8.01
N HIS A 332 -17.74 -11.87 -7.43
CA HIS A 332 -17.88 -13.32 -7.34
C HIS A 332 -19.23 -13.78 -7.89
N ARG A 333 -19.31 -15.06 -8.21
CA ARG A 333 -20.57 -15.75 -8.54
C ARG A 333 -21.18 -16.31 -7.27
N ALA A 334 -22.46 -16.02 -7.05
CA ALA A 334 -23.23 -16.54 -5.94
C ALA A 334 -23.42 -18.06 -6.09
N ARG A 335 -23.33 -18.78 -4.96
CA ARG A 335 -23.76 -20.16 -4.84
C ARG A 335 -24.53 -20.34 -3.56
N ILE A 336 -25.73 -20.88 -3.62
CA ILE A 336 -26.66 -20.82 -2.50
C ILE A 336 -26.52 -22.06 -1.64
N MET A 337 -26.28 -21.84 -0.36
CA MET A 337 -26.01 -22.91 0.61
C MET A 337 -26.93 -22.78 1.83
N PRO A 338 -27.29 -23.90 2.48
CA PRO A 338 -28.28 -23.90 3.57
C PRO A 338 -27.77 -23.24 4.87
N TRP A 339 -26.45 -23.09 5.01
CA TRP A 339 -25.79 -22.52 6.18
C TRP A 339 -25.96 -21.01 6.29
N ARG A 340 -25.46 -20.41 7.38
CA ARG A 340 -25.64 -18.96 7.69
C ARG A 340 -24.39 -18.09 7.48
N THR A 341 -23.25 -18.69 7.18
CA THR A 341 -21.98 -17.99 6.94
C THR A 341 -21.73 -17.78 5.45
N LEU A 342 -20.99 -16.74 5.11
CA LEU A 342 -20.45 -16.58 3.76
C LEU A 342 -19.22 -17.48 3.62
N ARG A 343 -19.10 -18.23 2.52
CA ARG A 343 -17.95 -19.10 2.32
C ARG A 343 -17.27 -18.85 0.99
N PHE A 344 -15.96 -18.94 0.97
CA PHE A 344 -15.18 -18.79 -0.25
C PHE A 344 -13.85 -19.55 -0.12
N ASN A 345 -13.18 -19.74 -1.24
CA ASN A 345 -11.93 -20.47 -1.32
C ASN A 345 -10.78 -19.71 -0.65
N GLU A 346 -9.96 -20.42 0.11
CA GLU A 346 -8.85 -19.92 0.92
C GLU A 346 -7.73 -19.30 0.08
N SER A 347 -7.66 -19.65 -1.21
CA SER A 347 -6.72 -19.04 -2.16
C SER A 347 -6.97 -17.53 -2.36
N VAL A 348 -8.19 -17.06 -2.08
CA VAL A 348 -8.63 -15.66 -2.24
C VAL A 348 -8.54 -14.87 -0.93
N CYS A 349 -8.09 -15.47 0.18
CA CYS A 349 -7.98 -14.77 1.46
C CYS A 349 -6.93 -13.65 1.45
N ASN A 350 -5.83 -13.81 0.70
CA ASN A 350 -4.72 -12.86 0.66
C ASN A 350 -5.16 -11.45 0.20
N PRO A 351 -5.89 -11.26 -0.94
CA PRO A 351 -6.43 -9.94 -1.30
C PRO A 351 -7.32 -9.30 -0.23
N TYR A 352 -8.05 -10.09 0.53
CA TYR A 352 -8.88 -9.55 1.60
C TYR A 352 -8.08 -9.35 2.90
N ASN A 353 -6.88 -9.90 3.04
CA ASN A 353 -6.15 -10.02 4.31
C ASN A 353 -7.02 -10.66 5.42
N ALA A 354 -7.84 -11.64 5.07
CA ALA A 354 -8.80 -12.29 5.97
C ALA A 354 -8.23 -13.61 6.54
N ASP A 355 -8.54 -13.93 7.80
CA ASP A 355 -7.96 -15.05 8.55
C ASP A 355 -8.98 -15.95 9.30
N PHE A 356 -10.26 -15.91 8.93
CA PHE A 356 -11.34 -16.79 9.42
C PHE A 356 -11.42 -16.93 10.96
N ASP A 357 -11.12 -15.87 11.70
CA ASP A 357 -11.09 -15.82 13.17
C ASP A 357 -12.41 -15.30 13.80
N GLY A 358 -13.45 -15.10 12.99
CA GLY A 358 -14.67 -14.39 13.36
C GLY A 358 -14.94 -13.13 12.52
N ASP A 359 -14.02 -12.83 11.59
CA ASP A 359 -14.18 -11.78 10.59
C ASP A 359 -15.54 -11.81 9.87
N GLU A 360 -16.06 -10.61 9.60
CA GLU A 360 -17.29 -10.41 8.84
C GLU A 360 -16.99 -9.64 7.55
N MET A 361 -17.63 -10.03 6.47
CA MET A 361 -17.49 -9.36 5.17
C MET A 361 -18.84 -8.89 4.64
N ASN A 362 -18.79 -7.83 3.82
CA ASN A 362 -19.96 -7.24 3.22
C ASN A 362 -20.18 -7.81 1.81
N LEU A 363 -21.44 -8.01 1.47
CA LEU A 363 -21.90 -8.42 0.16
C LEU A 363 -22.82 -7.35 -0.41
N HIS A 364 -22.66 -7.00 -1.68
CA HIS A 364 -23.50 -6.05 -2.40
C HIS A 364 -24.00 -6.69 -3.70
N VAL A 365 -25.29 -6.56 -4.00
CA VAL A 365 -25.89 -7.12 -5.22
C VAL A 365 -26.12 -5.99 -6.23
N PRO A 366 -25.39 -5.95 -7.36
CA PRO A 366 -25.67 -5.03 -8.46
C PRO A 366 -27.10 -5.18 -8.98
N GLN A 367 -27.82 -4.07 -9.14
CA GLN A 367 -29.24 -4.08 -9.51
C GLN A 367 -29.48 -3.87 -11.01
N THR A 368 -28.50 -3.38 -11.76
CA THR A 368 -28.61 -3.13 -13.21
C THR A 368 -27.71 -4.08 -14.01
N GLU A 369 -28.10 -4.38 -15.25
CA GLU A 369 -27.33 -5.25 -16.14
C GLU A 369 -25.96 -4.65 -16.53
N GLU A 370 -25.89 -3.33 -16.70
CA GLU A 370 -24.63 -2.60 -16.97
C GLU A 370 -23.63 -2.77 -15.82
N ALA A 371 -24.06 -2.46 -14.59
CA ALA A 371 -23.21 -2.61 -13.40
C ALA A 371 -22.81 -4.07 -13.15
N ARG A 372 -23.70 -5.02 -13.48
CA ARG A 372 -23.43 -6.46 -13.38
C ARG A 372 -22.35 -6.90 -14.38
N THR A 373 -22.40 -6.38 -15.59
CA THR A 373 -21.42 -6.64 -16.66
C THR A 373 -20.06 -6.03 -16.32
N GLU A 374 -20.02 -4.78 -15.86
CA GLU A 374 -18.78 -4.14 -15.40
C GLU A 374 -18.16 -4.88 -14.22
N ALA A 375 -18.98 -5.28 -13.23
CA ALA A 375 -18.50 -6.04 -12.09
C ALA A 375 -17.88 -7.38 -12.51
N LEU A 376 -18.49 -8.12 -13.44
CA LEU A 376 -17.95 -9.39 -13.92
C LEU A 376 -16.66 -9.21 -14.71
N MET A 377 -16.64 -8.27 -15.66
CA MET A 377 -15.54 -8.11 -16.62
C MET A 377 -14.33 -7.40 -16.01
N LEU A 378 -14.53 -6.39 -15.16
CA LEU A 378 -13.43 -5.59 -14.59
C LEU A 378 -13.07 -6.03 -13.17
N MET A 379 -14.07 -6.34 -12.34
CA MET A 379 -13.87 -6.65 -10.91
C MET A 379 -13.84 -8.15 -10.61
N GLY A 380 -14.03 -9.02 -11.60
CA GLY A 380 -14.02 -10.47 -11.42
C GLY A 380 -12.69 -10.99 -10.88
N VAL A 381 -12.73 -11.99 -9.99
CA VAL A 381 -11.53 -12.62 -9.41
C VAL A 381 -10.56 -13.15 -10.48
N GLN A 382 -11.08 -13.71 -11.57
CA GLN A 382 -10.25 -14.22 -12.67
C GLN A 382 -9.36 -13.14 -13.31
N ASN A 383 -9.89 -11.93 -13.46
CA ASN A 383 -9.15 -10.83 -14.09
C ASN A 383 -8.25 -10.10 -13.08
N ASN A 384 -8.51 -10.34 -11.79
CA ASN A 384 -7.81 -9.77 -10.65
C ASN A 384 -7.09 -10.88 -9.87
N LEU A 385 -6.21 -11.63 -10.54
CA LEU A 385 -5.30 -12.57 -9.86
C LEU A 385 -3.98 -11.88 -9.46
N CYS A 386 -3.53 -10.92 -10.26
CA CYS A 386 -2.31 -10.15 -10.04
C CYS A 386 -2.59 -8.81 -9.34
N THR A 387 -1.66 -8.35 -8.50
CA THR A 387 -1.70 -7.01 -7.92
C THR A 387 -1.27 -5.94 -8.94
N PRO A 388 -1.93 -4.78 -8.97
CA PRO A 388 -1.56 -3.71 -9.89
C PRO A 388 -0.25 -2.99 -9.55
N LYS A 389 0.34 -3.28 -8.38
CA LYS A 389 1.57 -2.64 -7.92
C LYS A 389 2.81 -3.08 -8.70
N ASN A 390 2.94 -4.38 -8.93
CA ASN A 390 4.15 -5.02 -9.46
C ASN A 390 3.86 -6.22 -10.39
N GLY A 391 2.58 -6.50 -10.69
CA GLY A 391 2.17 -7.63 -11.52
C GLY A 391 2.30 -9.00 -10.86
N GLU A 392 2.66 -9.06 -9.58
CA GLU A 392 2.79 -10.30 -8.83
C GLU A 392 1.43 -10.94 -8.55
N ILE A 393 1.40 -12.27 -8.52
CA ILE A 393 0.18 -12.98 -8.19
C ILE A 393 -0.13 -12.84 -6.69
N LEU A 394 -1.35 -12.43 -6.39
CA LEU A 394 -1.84 -12.23 -5.02
C LEU A 394 -2.82 -13.35 -4.61
N VAL A 395 -3.72 -13.73 -5.51
CA VAL A 395 -4.60 -14.91 -5.37
C VAL A 395 -3.78 -16.15 -5.72
N ALA A 396 -3.40 -16.93 -4.72
CA ALA A 396 -2.48 -18.05 -4.87
C ALA A 396 -2.70 -19.07 -3.76
N SER A 397 -2.04 -20.21 -3.84
CA SER A 397 -2.15 -21.26 -2.83
C SER A 397 -1.64 -20.79 -1.47
N THR A 398 -2.41 -21.08 -0.42
CA THR A 398 -2.13 -20.66 0.96
C THR A 398 -1.84 -21.87 1.85
N GLN A 399 -0.99 -21.67 2.86
CA GLN A 399 -0.75 -22.57 4.01
C GLN A 399 -0.78 -24.08 3.67
N ASP A 400 -1.88 -24.77 3.97
CA ASP A 400 -2.01 -26.23 3.83
C ASP A 400 -1.93 -26.71 2.38
N PHE A 401 -2.33 -25.89 1.41
CA PHE A 401 -2.18 -26.20 -0.01
C PHE A 401 -0.70 -26.28 -0.41
N LEU A 402 0.15 -25.45 0.20
CA LEU A 402 1.60 -25.49 -0.02
C LEU A 402 2.23 -26.70 0.68
N THR A 403 1.81 -27.00 1.92
CA THR A 403 2.32 -28.16 2.67
C THR A 403 1.99 -29.48 1.96
N SER A 404 0.74 -29.65 1.52
CA SER A 404 0.31 -30.85 0.76
C SER A 404 1.07 -31.00 -0.56
N SER A 405 1.20 -29.92 -1.34
CA SER A 405 1.99 -29.91 -2.57
C SER A 405 3.43 -30.35 -2.32
N PHE A 406 4.05 -29.83 -1.27
CA PHE A 406 5.42 -30.12 -0.92
C PHE A 406 5.63 -31.58 -0.49
N LEU A 407 4.71 -32.15 0.30
CA LEU A 407 4.75 -33.55 0.71
C LEU A 407 4.57 -34.49 -0.49
N VAL A 408 3.62 -34.20 -1.38
CA VAL A 408 3.32 -35.01 -2.57
C VAL A 408 4.47 -34.98 -3.58
N THR A 409 5.16 -33.86 -3.74
CA THR A 409 6.23 -33.73 -4.75
C THR A 409 7.59 -34.25 -4.29
N ARG A 410 7.68 -34.78 -3.07
CA ARG A 410 8.91 -35.35 -2.52
C ARG A 410 9.32 -36.63 -3.26
N LYS A 411 10.64 -36.85 -3.41
CA LYS A 411 11.21 -37.98 -4.17
C LYS A 411 10.88 -39.38 -3.63
N ASP A 412 10.55 -39.49 -2.34
CA ASP A 412 10.24 -40.74 -1.65
C ASP A 412 8.76 -41.16 -1.77
N THR A 413 7.91 -40.34 -2.40
CA THR A 413 6.48 -40.64 -2.53
C THR A 413 6.18 -41.45 -3.79
N PHE A 414 5.68 -42.66 -3.57
CA PHE A 414 5.24 -43.58 -4.61
C PHE A 414 3.82 -44.05 -4.35
N TYR A 415 3.03 -44.15 -5.41
CA TYR A 415 1.64 -44.56 -5.37
C TYR A 415 1.42 -45.75 -6.30
N ASP A 416 0.66 -46.73 -5.83
CA ASP A 416 0.13 -47.79 -6.67
C ASP A 416 -1.01 -47.25 -7.55
N ARG A 417 -1.46 -48.07 -8.50
CA ARG A 417 -2.51 -47.67 -9.44
C ARG A 417 -3.83 -47.29 -8.72
N SER A 418 -4.21 -48.05 -7.70
CA SER A 418 -5.43 -47.82 -6.92
C SER A 418 -5.39 -46.45 -6.23
N TYR A 419 -4.33 -46.18 -5.50
CA TYR A 419 -4.23 -44.92 -4.77
C TYR A 419 -4.02 -43.74 -5.71
N PHE A 420 -3.21 -43.90 -6.77
CA PHE A 420 -3.01 -42.84 -7.76
C PHE A 420 -4.32 -42.42 -8.43
N THR A 421 -5.15 -43.39 -8.86
CA THR A 421 -6.46 -43.09 -9.46
C THR A 421 -7.43 -42.45 -8.47
N LEU A 422 -7.41 -42.86 -7.20
CA LEU A 422 -8.16 -42.18 -6.14
C LEU A 422 -7.73 -40.72 -5.99
N LEU A 423 -6.42 -40.44 -5.97
CA LEU A 423 -5.91 -39.07 -5.88
C LEU A 423 -6.31 -38.23 -7.10
N CYS A 424 -6.27 -38.82 -8.31
CA CYS A 424 -6.76 -38.18 -9.52
C CYS A 424 -8.25 -37.81 -9.42
N SER A 425 -9.08 -38.65 -8.80
CA SER A 425 -10.51 -38.37 -8.61
C SER A 425 -10.77 -37.13 -7.75
N TYR A 426 -9.88 -36.81 -6.81
CA TYR A 426 -10.01 -35.64 -5.93
C TYR A 426 -9.83 -34.30 -6.67
N LEU A 427 -9.13 -34.28 -7.81
CA LEU A 427 -8.88 -33.06 -8.59
C LEU A 427 -10.17 -32.47 -9.13
N GLY A 428 -11.04 -33.31 -9.70
CA GLY A 428 -12.23 -32.91 -10.45
C GLY A 428 -13.56 -33.47 -9.93
N ASP A 429 -13.60 -33.94 -8.68
CA ASP A 429 -14.75 -34.66 -8.10
C ASP A 429 -15.23 -35.83 -8.99
N ALA A 430 -14.28 -36.53 -9.62
CA ALA A 430 -14.50 -37.60 -10.61
C ALA A 430 -15.31 -37.21 -11.87
N MET A 431 -15.49 -35.92 -12.15
CA MET A 431 -16.21 -35.44 -13.34
C MET A 431 -15.30 -35.25 -14.57
N GLU A 432 -14.00 -35.05 -14.36
CA GLU A 432 -13.04 -34.83 -15.45
C GLU A 432 -12.50 -36.16 -15.97
N TYR A 433 -12.41 -36.28 -17.30
CA TYR A 433 -11.72 -37.39 -17.95
C TYR A 433 -10.21 -37.20 -17.86
N ILE A 434 -9.51 -38.23 -17.37
CA ILE A 434 -8.07 -38.19 -17.06
C ILE A 434 -7.33 -39.26 -17.86
N ASP A 435 -6.28 -38.83 -18.57
CA ASP A 435 -5.33 -39.72 -19.23
C ASP A 435 -4.25 -40.12 -18.23
N LEU A 436 -4.23 -41.39 -17.84
CA LEU A 436 -3.23 -41.90 -16.89
C LEU A 436 -1.84 -41.95 -17.55
N PRO A 437 -0.81 -41.33 -16.96
CA PRO A 437 0.55 -41.40 -17.49
C PRO A 437 1.14 -42.80 -17.28
N THR A 438 2.18 -43.12 -18.06
CA THR A 438 2.96 -44.35 -17.84
C THR A 438 3.61 -44.32 -16.45
N PRO A 439 3.60 -45.42 -15.68
CA PRO A 439 4.20 -45.46 -14.35
C PRO A 439 5.70 -45.16 -14.42
N ALA A 440 6.23 -44.46 -13.42
CA ALA A 440 7.65 -44.13 -13.35
C ALA A 440 8.52 -45.36 -13.13
N LEU A 441 8.02 -46.34 -12.37
CA LEU A 441 8.63 -47.66 -12.19
C LEU A 441 7.70 -48.70 -12.79
N ILE A 442 8.20 -49.48 -13.76
CA ILE A 442 7.43 -50.56 -14.43
C ILE A 442 7.74 -51.92 -13.79
N LYS A 443 8.99 -52.15 -13.39
CA LYS A 443 9.45 -53.36 -12.68
C LYS A 443 10.23 -52.92 -11.44
N PRO A 444 10.08 -53.58 -10.28
CA PRO A 444 9.30 -54.81 -10.02
C PRO A 444 7.77 -54.61 -9.92
N ILE A 445 7.31 -53.42 -9.50
CA ILE A 445 5.89 -53.08 -9.33
C ILE A 445 5.62 -51.77 -10.08
N GLU A 446 4.41 -51.63 -10.65
CA GLU A 446 3.95 -50.40 -11.27
C GLU A 446 3.72 -49.32 -10.20
N LEU A 447 4.60 -48.32 -10.15
CA LEU A 447 4.51 -47.21 -9.21
C LEU A 447 4.57 -45.87 -9.94
N TRP A 448 3.69 -44.97 -9.53
CA TRP A 448 3.66 -43.57 -9.96
C TRP A 448 4.29 -42.68 -8.90
N THR A 449 4.99 -41.64 -9.33
CA THR A 449 5.52 -40.62 -8.40
C THR A 449 4.49 -39.53 -8.17
N GLY A 450 4.57 -38.82 -7.04
CA GLY A 450 3.71 -37.65 -6.83
C GLY A 450 4.01 -36.48 -7.77
N LYS A 451 5.19 -36.43 -8.43
CA LYS A 451 5.46 -35.48 -9.51
C LYS A 451 4.61 -35.74 -10.76
N GLN A 452 4.33 -37.00 -11.08
CA GLN A 452 3.42 -37.36 -12.17
C GLN A 452 1.98 -36.93 -11.85
N LEU A 453 1.56 -37.01 -10.58
CA LEU A 453 0.25 -36.51 -10.16
C LEU A 453 0.13 -35.00 -10.38
N PHE A 454 1.17 -34.23 -10.11
CA PHE A 454 1.21 -32.80 -10.41
C PHE A 454 1.17 -32.49 -11.92
N SER A 455 1.72 -33.38 -12.74
CA SER A 455 1.65 -33.26 -14.20
C SER A 455 0.21 -33.43 -14.69
N VAL A 456 -0.52 -34.41 -14.15
CA VAL A 456 -1.96 -34.60 -14.37
C VAL A 456 -2.77 -33.42 -13.82
N LEU A 457 -2.38 -32.87 -12.66
CA LEU A 457 -3.02 -31.70 -12.07
C LEU A 457 -2.94 -30.49 -12.99
N VAL A 458 -1.85 -30.29 -13.75
CA VAL A 458 -1.74 -29.19 -14.73
C VAL A 458 -2.51 -29.56 -16.00
N ARG A 459 -2.27 -30.75 -16.55
CA ARG A 459 -2.84 -31.24 -17.80
C ARG A 459 -3.48 -32.62 -17.60
N PRO A 460 -4.81 -32.70 -17.39
CA PRO A 460 -5.48 -33.95 -17.04
C PRO A 460 -5.70 -34.85 -18.26
N ASN A 461 -5.86 -34.26 -19.45
CA ASN A 461 -6.08 -35.00 -20.68
C ASN A 461 -5.37 -34.37 -21.88
N ALA A 462 -5.25 -35.15 -22.96
CA ALA A 462 -4.63 -34.73 -24.21
C ALA A 462 -5.36 -33.53 -24.86
N CYS A 463 -6.69 -33.43 -24.69
CA CYS A 463 -7.53 -32.35 -25.17
C CYS A 463 -7.19 -31.00 -24.54
N THR A 464 -6.66 -30.99 -23.31
CA THR A 464 -6.23 -29.78 -22.61
C THR A 464 -4.95 -29.26 -23.24
N LYS A 465 -5.05 -28.16 -24.00
CA LYS A 465 -3.95 -27.51 -24.73
C LYS A 465 -3.09 -26.60 -23.86
N VAL A 466 -2.74 -27.04 -22.65
CA VAL A 466 -1.85 -26.32 -21.73
C VAL A 466 -0.50 -27.03 -21.72
N PHE A 467 0.53 -26.36 -22.24
CA PHE A 467 1.93 -26.81 -22.25
C PHE A 467 2.78 -25.82 -21.44
N LEU A 468 2.89 -26.08 -20.15
CA LEU A 468 3.63 -25.24 -19.20
C LEU A 468 5.12 -25.55 -19.29
N ASN A 469 5.94 -24.50 -19.42
CA ASN A 469 7.39 -24.56 -19.30
C ASN A 469 7.86 -23.53 -18.27
N LEU A 470 8.60 -23.99 -17.27
CA LEU A 470 8.85 -23.23 -16.05
C LEU A 470 10.17 -23.70 -15.41
N THR A 471 10.98 -22.74 -15.00
CA THR A 471 12.22 -22.96 -14.22
C THR A 471 12.22 -22.03 -13.00
N VAL A 472 12.19 -22.59 -11.79
CA VAL A 472 12.17 -21.80 -10.55
C VAL A 472 13.12 -22.40 -9.50
N GLU A 473 13.94 -21.53 -8.91
CA GLU A 473 14.72 -21.86 -7.72
C GLU A 473 13.84 -21.76 -6.47
N GLU A 474 13.54 -22.87 -5.80
CA GLU A 474 12.74 -22.89 -4.57
C GLU A 474 13.52 -22.36 -3.35
N LYS A 475 12.87 -22.29 -2.18
CA LYS A 475 13.52 -21.81 -0.93
C LYS A 475 14.64 -22.75 -0.44
N ILE A 476 14.52 -24.05 -0.71
CA ILE A 476 15.45 -25.10 -0.25
C ILE A 476 16.64 -25.23 -1.21
N TYR A 477 16.63 -24.48 -2.31
CA TYR A 477 17.72 -24.48 -3.28
C TYR A 477 19.04 -24.06 -2.64
N MET A 478 20.02 -24.95 -2.66
CA MET A 478 21.38 -24.67 -2.18
C MET A 478 22.19 -24.04 -3.31
N LYS A 479 22.57 -22.77 -3.14
CA LYS A 479 23.55 -22.11 -4.01
C LYS A 479 24.95 -22.52 -3.58
N LEU A 480 25.68 -23.24 -4.42
CA LEU A 480 27.10 -23.52 -4.20
C LEU A 480 27.88 -22.18 -4.19
N LYS A 481 28.67 -21.94 -3.13
CA LYS A 481 29.43 -20.68 -2.96
C LYS A 481 30.56 -20.58 -3.99
N GLU A 482 30.94 -19.37 -4.37
CA GLU A 482 31.86 -19.08 -5.48
C GLU A 482 33.27 -19.68 -5.36
N ARG A 483 33.71 -20.07 -4.16
CA ARG A 483 35.05 -20.62 -3.94
C ARG A 483 35.26 -22.01 -4.57
N ASP A 484 34.18 -22.75 -4.81
CA ASP A 484 34.22 -24.07 -5.46
C ASP A 484 33.97 -24.00 -6.98
N LYS A 485 33.73 -22.80 -7.53
CA LYS A 485 33.49 -22.59 -8.97
C LYS A 485 34.69 -22.94 -9.85
N LYS A 486 35.90 -23.15 -9.32
CA LYS A 486 37.07 -23.57 -10.12
C LYS A 486 37.20 -25.08 -10.29
N ALA A 487 36.54 -25.90 -9.47
CA ALA A 487 36.64 -27.36 -9.53
C ALA A 487 35.34 -28.03 -10.02
N ILE A 488 34.19 -27.36 -9.91
CA ILE A 488 32.88 -27.92 -10.26
C ILE A 488 32.07 -26.85 -10.99
N THR A 489 32.43 -26.55 -12.24
CA THR A 489 31.76 -25.53 -13.07
C THR A 489 30.43 -25.99 -13.68
N VAL A 490 30.06 -27.27 -13.55
CA VAL A 490 28.90 -27.86 -14.26
C VAL A 490 28.16 -28.91 -13.40
N LEU A 491 27.85 -28.61 -12.13
CA LEU A 491 26.68 -29.25 -11.54
C LEU A 491 25.49 -28.39 -11.98
N GLU A 492 24.85 -28.84 -13.06
CA GLU A 492 23.68 -28.22 -13.70
C GLU A 492 22.64 -27.81 -12.64
N GLU A 493 22.00 -26.66 -12.84
CA GLU A 493 21.02 -26.04 -11.92
C GLU A 493 19.94 -27.03 -11.42
N THR A 494 19.65 -28.07 -12.21
CA THR A 494 18.69 -29.15 -11.98
C THR A 494 19.15 -30.24 -11.00
N MET A 495 20.47 -30.41 -10.77
CA MET A 495 21.06 -31.48 -9.95
C MET A 495 21.29 -31.07 -8.48
N CYS A 496 20.36 -30.32 -7.90
CA CYS A 496 20.44 -29.89 -6.50
C CYS A 496 20.22 -31.08 -5.53
N PRO A 497 21.07 -31.28 -4.50
CA PRO A 497 20.92 -32.38 -3.53
C PRO A 497 19.55 -32.41 -2.84
N ASN A 498 19.01 -31.23 -2.50
CA ASN A 498 17.75 -31.08 -1.79
C ASN A 498 16.52 -31.08 -2.71
N ASP A 499 16.67 -31.34 -4.01
CA ASP A 499 15.58 -31.25 -4.99
C ASP A 499 14.92 -29.86 -4.99
N GLY A 500 15.73 -28.80 -4.86
CA GLY A 500 15.27 -27.42 -4.71
C GLY A 500 15.09 -26.63 -6.02
N PHE A 501 15.32 -27.26 -7.18
CA PHE A 501 15.15 -26.61 -8.49
C PHE A 501 13.95 -27.22 -9.21
N VAL A 502 12.92 -26.42 -9.44
CA VAL A 502 11.67 -26.85 -10.07
C VAL A 502 11.76 -26.66 -11.57
N TYR A 503 11.62 -27.77 -12.31
CA TYR A 503 11.72 -27.79 -13.76
C TYR A 503 10.49 -28.46 -14.37
N PHE A 504 9.65 -27.66 -15.03
CA PHE A 504 8.51 -28.12 -15.82
C PHE A 504 8.83 -28.04 -17.31
N ARG A 505 8.56 -29.12 -18.04
CA ARG A 505 8.65 -29.17 -19.49
C ARG A 505 7.38 -29.80 -20.05
N ASN A 506 6.71 -29.11 -20.97
CA ASN A 506 5.45 -29.59 -21.59
C ASN A 506 4.37 -30.02 -20.59
N SER A 507 4.23 -29.28 -19.48
CA SER A 507 3.32 -29.60 -18.35
C SER A 507 3.68 -30.83 -17.52
N GLU A 508 4.88 -31.39 -17.70
CA GLU A 508 5.41 -32.47 -16.88
C GLU A 508 6.42 -31.92 -15.86
N LEU A 509 6.27 -32.30 -14.59
CA LEU A 509 7.19 -31.95 -13.52
C LEU A 509 8.35 -32.96 -13.48
N LEU A 510 9.53 -32.54 -13.93
CA LEU A 510 10.69 -33.41 -14.04
C LEU A 510 11.51 -33.47 -12.74
N CYS A 511 11.85 -32.32 -12.17
CA CYS A 511 12.55 -32.21 -10.89
C CYS A 511 12.02 -31.06 -10.03
N GLY A 512 12.33 -31.10 -8.73
CA GLY A 512 11.96 -30.08 -7.77
C GLY A 512 10.77 -30.46 -6.87
N GLN A 513 10.85 -30.01 -5.62
CA GLN A 513 9.72 -30.01 -4.69
C GLN A 513 8.96 -28.69 -4.80
N VAL A 514 7.64 -28.76 -4.98
CA VAL A 514 6.82 -27.59 -5.30
C VAL A 514 6.39 -26.89 -4.01
N GLY A 515 6.89 -25.67 -3.79
CA GLY A 515 6.64 -24.87 -2.60
C GLY A 515 6.10 -23.47 -2.91
N LYS A 516 6.34 -22.53 -1.98
CA LYS A 516 5.81 -21.16 -2.05
C LYS A 516 6.30 -20.38 -3.27
N LYS A 517 7.54 -20.54 -3.75
CA LYS A 517 7.99 -19.71 -4.89
C LYS A 517 7.32 -20.14 -6.19
N THR A 518 6.91 -21.40 -6.30
CA THR A 518 6.22 -21.94 -7.46
C THR A 518 4.71 -21.70 -7.43
N LEU A 519 4.04 -21.96 -6.29
CA LEU A 519 2.57 -21.89 -6.16
C LEU A 519 2.04 -20.74 -5.31
N GLY A 520 2.91 -20.10 -4.54
CA GLY A 520 2.53 -19.07 -3.58
C GLY A 520 2.45 -17.68 -4.19
N ASN A 521 2.14 -16.71 -3.32
CA ASN A 521 2.05 -15.31 -3.68
C ASN A 521 3.41 -14.61 -3.74
N GLY A 522 3.48 -13.53 -4.52
CA GLY A 522 4.62 -12.61 -4.53
C GLY A 522 5.78 -13.01 -5.44
N ASN A 523 5.56 -13.93 -6.40
CA ASN A 523 6.54 -14.25 -7.43
C ASN A 523 5.95 -14.12 -8.84
N ASN A 524 6.69 -13.44 -9.72
CA ASN A 524 6.38 -13.29 -11.13
C ASN A 524 6.78 -14.52 -11.97
N GLU A 525 7.69 -15.35 -11.48
CA GLU A 525 8.18 -16.56 -12.17
C GLU A 525 7.41 -17.84 -11.77
N GLY A 526 6.39 -17.72 -10.92
CA GLY A 526 5.61 -18.87 -10.43
C GLY A 526 4.75 -19.56 -11.50
N MET A 527 4.26 -20.75 -11.17
CA MET A 527 3.43 -21.55 -12.08
C MET A 527 2.17 -20.81 -12.52
N PHE A 528 1.45 -20.22 -11.57
CA PHE A 528 0.18 -19.55 -11.87
C PHE A 528 0.35 -18.27 -12.70
N SER A 529 1.44 -17.50 -12.50
CA SER A 529 1.71 -16.31 -13.32
C SER A 529 1.97 -16.69 -14.78
N ILE A 530 2.70 -17.80 -15.01
CA ILE A 530 2.98 -18.30 -16.36
C ILE A 530 1.69 -18.79 -17.03
N LEU A 531 0.83 -19.53 -16.31
CA LEU A 531 -0.47 -19.96 -16.83
C LEU A 531 -1.34 -18.77 -17.27
N ILE A 532 -1.38 -17.70 -16.47
CA ILE A 532 -2.10 -16.46 -16.80
C ILE A 532 -1.55 -15.84 -18.09
N ARG A 533 -0.22 -15.73 -18.20
CA ARG A 533 0.48 -15.09 -19.33
C ARG A 533 0.36 -15.89 -20.63
N ASP A 534 0.42 -17.21 -20.52
CA ASP A 534 0.54 -18.09 -21.68
C ASP A 534 -0.79 -18.59 -22.24
N TYR A 535 -1.78 -18.82 -21.39
CA TYR A 535 -3.00 -19.54 -21.77
C TYR A 535 -4.28 -18.79 -21.42
N ASN A 536 -4.34 -18.12 -20.26
CA ASN A 536 -5.37 -17.17 -19.77
C ASN A 536 -5.58 -17.32 -18.25
N SER A 537 -6.34 -16.40 -17.67
CA SER A 537 -6.78 -16.46 -16.27
C SER A 537 -7.64 -17.69 -15.94
N HIS A 538 -8.41 -18.20 -16.90
CA HIS A 538 -9.26 -19.38 -16.71
C HIS A 538 -8.44 -20.66 -16.46
N ALA A 539 -7.33 -20.86 -17.19
CA ALA A 539 -6.43 -21.99 -17.02
C ALA A 539 -5.79 -21.98 -15.62
N ALA A 540 -5.32 -20.81 -15.17
CA ALA A 540 -4.78 -20.64 -13.83
C ALA A 540 -5.84 -20.91 -12.75
N ALA A 541 -7.05 -20.34 -12.89
CA ALA A 541 -8.15 -20.56 -11.95
C ALA A 541 -8.57 -22.04 -11.86
N SER A 542 -8.67 -22.72 -13.00
CA SER A 542 -8.98 -24.16 -13.04
C SER A 542 -7.91 -25.00 -12.33
N CYS A 543 -6.64 -24.68 -12.54
CA CYS A 543 -5.51 -25.34 -11.88
C CYS A 543 -5.54 -25.12 -10.35
N MET A 544 -5.80 -23.88 -9.91
CA MET A 544 -5.96 -23.57 -8.48
C MET A 544 -7.12 -24.33 -7.84
N ASN A 545 -8.26 -24.44 -8.53
CA ASN A 545 -9.42 -25.18 -8.02
C ASN A 545 -9.13 -26.68 -7.87
N ARG A 546 -8.45 -27.28 -8.86
CA ARG A 546 -8.01 -28.69 -8.81
C ARG A 546 -7.07 -28.93 -7.63
N LEU A 547 -6.11 -28.03 -7.43
CA LEU A 547 -5.17 -28.09 -6.32
C LEU A 547 -5.86 -27.96 -4.95
N ALA A 548 -6.75 -26.97 -4.77
CA ALA A 548 -7.45 -26.77 -3.50
C ALA A 548 -8.25 -28.01 -3.08
N LYS A 549 -9.00 -28.59 -4.01
CA LYS A 549 -9.80 -29.81 -3.79
C LYS A 549 -8.96 -31.04 -3.49
N PHE A 550 -7.84 -31.19 -4.21
CA PHE A 550 -6.89 -32.28 -3.98
C PHE A 550 -6.23 -32.16 -2.61
N SER A 551 -5.65 -31.00 -2.33
CA SER A 551 -4.91 -30.72 -1.10
C SER A 551 -5.77 -30.94 0.15
N ALA A 552 -7.02 -30.45 0.15
CA ALA A 552 -7.93 -30.58 1.29
C ALA A 552 -8.21 -32.04 1.65
N ARG A 553 -8.36 -32.93 0.66
CA ARG A 553 -8.63 -34.36 0.89
C ARG A 553 -7.35 -35.14 1.18
N PHE A 554 -6.27 -34.84 0.44
CA PHE A 554 -5.00 -35.52 0.59
C PHE A 554 -4.43 -35.34 2.00
N ILE A 555 -4.39 -34.10 2.52
CA ILE A 555 -3.77 -33.84 3.83
C ILE A 555 -4.56 -34.48 4.97
N GLY A 556 -5.90 -34.54 4.86
CA GLY A 556 -6.77 -35.20 5.83
C GLY A 556 -6.55 -36.71 5.90
N ASN A 557 -6.27 -37.36 4.76
CA ASN A 557 -6.00 -38.80 4.70
C ASN A 557 -4.54 -39.14 5.02
N HIS A 558 -3.59 -38.31 4.59
CA HIS A 558 -2.17 -38.52 4.86
C HIS A 558 -1.84 -38.32 6.34
N GLY A 559 -2.50 -37.35 6.99
CA GLY A 559 -2.17 -36.92 8.34
C GLY A 559 -0.92 -36.04 8.35
N PHE A 560 -1.05 -34.84 8.92
CA PHE A 560 0.07 -33.95 9.20
C PHE A 560 -0.21 -33.25 10.53
N SER A 561 0.68 -33.43 11.51
CA SER A 561 0.50 -32.92 12.87
C SER A 561 1.80 -32.37 13.40
N ILE A 562 1.70 -31.39 14.29
CA ILE A 562 2.82 -30.87 15.07
C ILE A 562 2.68 -31.36 16.51
N GLY A 563 3.75 -31.94 17.05
CA GLY A 563 3.81 -32.41 18.43
C GLY A 563 4.68 -31.51 19.32
N VAL A 564 4.72 -31.82 20.61
CA VAL A 564 5.70 -31.22 21.54
C VAL A 564 7.11 -31.77 21.26
N ASP A 565 7.22 -33.01 20.81
CA ASP A 565 8.49 -33.66 20.47
C ASP A 565 9.23 -32.95 19.31
N ASP A 566 8.47 -32.34 18.38
CA ASP A 566 9.00 -31.59 17.23
C ASP A 566 9.77 -30.32 17.65
N VAL A 567 9.48 -29.81 18.84
CA VAL A 567 10.08 -28.59 19.41
C VAL A 567 11.00 -28.87 20.60
N GLN A 568 11.13 -30.13 21.00
CA GLN A 568 12.02 -30.54 22.08
C GLN A 568 13.48 -30.53 21.60
N PRO A 569 14.38 -29.75 22.23
CA PRO A 569 15.79 -29.77 21.87
C PRO A 569 16.46 -31.07 22.32
N GLY A 570 17.17 -31.72 21.40
CA GLY A 570 18.01 -32.88 21.73
C GLY A 570 19.17 -32.52 22.68
N GLU A 571 19.72 -33.52 23.37
CA GLU A 571 20.79 -33.31 24.35
C GLU A 571 22.04 -32.67 23.74
N SER A 572 22.43 -33.08 22.54
CA SER A 572 23.57 -32.51 21.80
C SER A 572 23.37 -31.03 21.49
N LEU A 573 22.13 -30.64 21.13
CA LEU A 573 21.78 -29.25 20.88
C LEU A 573 21.78 -28.42 22.17
N ASN A 574 21.30 -28.98 23.28
CA ASN A 574 21.34 -28.31 24.58
C ASN A 574 22.77 -28.06 25.08
N GLN A 575 23.69 -29.00 24.86
CA GLN A 575 25.11 -28.82 25.18
C GLN A 575 25.74 -27.73 24.31
N LYS A 576 25.56 -27.79 22.99
CA LYS A 576 26.04 -26.76 22.05
C LYS A 576 25.47 -25.38 22.38
N LYS A 577 24.16 -25.31 22.67
CA LYS A 577 23.48 -24.08 23.09
C LYS A 577 24.16 -23.43 24.29
N LYS A 578 24.43 -24.19 25.36
CA LYS A 578 25.08 -23.66 26.57
C LYS A 578 26.44 -23.08 26.23
N ILE A 579 27.28 -23.84 25.53
CA ILE A 579 28.62 -23.41 25.12
C ILE A 579 28.55 -22.11 24.29
N THR A 580 27.67 -22.05 23.30
CA THR A 580 27.52 -20.87 22.44
C THR A 580 27.03 -19.64 23.21
N ILE A 581 26.13 -19.80 24.18
CA ILE A 581 25.63 -18.70 25.02
C ILE A 581 26.71 -18.21 25.99
N ASP A 582 27.43 -19.12 26.64
CA ASP A 582 28.48 -18.79 27.61
C ASP A 582 29.62 -18.00 26.94
N ILE A 583 30.08 -18.43 25.75
CA ILE A 583 31.07 -17.71 24.94
C ILE A 583 30.58 -16.30 24.58
N GLY A 584 29.30 -16.14 24.23
CA GLY A 584 28.74 -14.83 23.91
C GLY A 584 28.65 -13.91 25.13
N TYR A 585 28.33 -14.46 26.29
CA TYR A 585 28.28 -13.73 27.55
C TYR A 585 29.68 -13.29 27.99
N GLU A 586 30.69 -14.15 27.90
CA GLU A 586 32.09 -13.81 28.18
C GLU A 586 32.55 -12.62 27.33
N LYS A 587 32.33 -12.66 26.01
CA LYS A 587 32.65 -11.54 25.12
C LYS A 587 31.93 -10.25 25.53
N CYS A 588 30.67 -10.32 25.91
CA CYS A 588 29.93 -9.16 26.40
C CYS A 588 30.49 -8.63 27.72
N HIS A 589 30.92 -9.50 28.63
CA HIS A 589 31.55 -9.12 29.89
C HIS A 589 32.91 -8.45 29.67
N GLU A 590 33.72 -8.93 28.73
CA GLU A 590 34.97 -8.29 28.32
C GLU A 590 34.74 -6.87 27.79
N LEU A 591 33.76 -6.69 26.90
CA LEU A 591 33.40 -5.37 26.37
C LEU A 591 32.93 -4.40 27.46
N ILE A 592 32.14 -4.90 28.43
CA ILE A 592 31.68 -4.11 29.58
C ILE A 592 32.87 -3.76 30.49
N ALA A 593 33.82 -4.67 30.69
CA ALA A 593 35.02 -4.41 31.49
C ALA A 593 35.90 -3.34 30.84
N LEU A 594 36.12 -3.41 29.53
CA LEU A 594 36.84 -2.38 28.75
C LEU A 594 36.15 -1.02 28.84
N TYR A 595 34.81 -0.99 28.76
CA TYR A 595 34.04 0.23 28.92
C TYR A 595 34.19 0.83 30.33
N SER A 596 34.14 0.01 31.38
CA SER A 596 34.30 0.46 32.77
C SER A 596 35.71 1.00 33.06
N LYS A 597 36.75 0.46 32.39
CA LYS A 597 38.13 0.98 32.46
C LYS A 597 38.34 2.24 31.61
N GLY A 598 37.45 2.52 30.66
CA GLY A 598 37.55 3.65 29.73
C GLY A 598 38.36 3.36 28.46
N ASP A 599 38.86 2.12 28.30
CA ASP A 599 39.74 1.69 27.20
C ASP A 599 38.97 1.37 25.89
N LEU A 600 37.63 1.43 25.91
CA LEU A 600 36.82 1.14 24.74
C LEU A 600 36.97 2.24 23.66
N ILE A 601 37.50 1.84 22.50
CA ILE A 601 37.66 2.72 21.34
C ILE A 601 36.27 3.00 20.74
N PRO A 602 35.84 4.28 20.68
CA PRO A 602 34.56 4.64 20.10
C PRO A 602 34.55 4.41 18.58
N GLN A 603 33.44 3.89 18.06
CA GLN A 603 33.21 3.81 16.62
C GLN A 603 32.99 5.22 16.03
N PRO A 604 33.34 5.44 14.75
CA PRO A 604 33.13 6.74 14.10
C PRO A 604 31.67 7.21 14.23
N GLY A 605 31.47 8.43 14.73
CA GLY A 605 30.16 9.03 14.94
C GLY A 605 29.38 8.54 16.17
N CYS A 606 29.95 7.65 16.99
CA CYS A 606 29.31 7.12 18.19
C CYS A 606 30.06 7.52 19.47
N ASN A 607 29.30 7.79 20.53
CA ASN A 607 29.90 7.91 21.87
C ASN A 607 30.35 6.52 22.37
N ARG A 608 31.25 6.46 23.36
CA ARG A 608 31.70 5.18 23.96
C ARG A 608 30.54 4.28 24.42
N ALA A 609 29.50 4.88 25.02
CA ALA A 609 28.31 4.13 25.46
C ALA A 609 27.48 3.58 24.28
N GLN A 610 27.34 4.35 23.20
CA GLN A 610 26.63 3.90 21.99
C GLN A 610 27.42 2.81 21.26
N THR A 611 28.75 2.96 21.24
CA THR A 611 29.66 1.94 20.69
C THR A 611 29.52 0.62 21.44
N LEU A 612 29.47 0.66 22.77
CA LEU A 612 29.22 -0.52 23.59
C LEU A 612 27.88 -1.19 23.24
N GLU A 613 26.80 -0.43 23.15
CA GLU A 613 25.48 -0.98 22.81
C GLU A 613 25.44 -1.59 21.40
N SER A 614 26.11 -0.95 20.43
CA SER A 614 26.27 -1.44 19.06
C SER A 614 26.99 -2.79 19.02
N GLN A 615 28.15 -2.86 19.66
CA GLN A 615 28.98 -4.08 19.69
C GLN A 615 28.28 -5.22 20.42
N ILE A 616 27.68 -4.95 21.59
CA ILE A 616 26.92 -5.98 22.33
C ILE A 616 25.72 -6.48 21.50
N SER A 617 24.95 -5.57 20.89
CA SER A 617 23.80 -5.97 20.08
C SER A 617 24.21 -6.83 18.87
N CYS A 618 25.35 -6.50 18.24
CA CYS A 618 25.94 -7.31 17.17
C CYS A 618 26.30 -8.72 17.65
N VAL A 619 27.02 -8.84 18.78
CA VAL A 619 27.40 -10.13 19.37
C VAL A 619 26.17 -10.99 19.67
N LEU A 620 25.14 -10.41 20.30
CA LEU A 620 23.92 -11.13 20.68
C LEU A 620 23.07 -11.55 19.48
N ASN A 621 23.03 -10.74 18.41
CA ASN A 621 22.34 -11.11 17.17
C ASN A 621 23.05 -12.26 16.45
N ASN A 622 24.38 -12.19 16.34
CA ASN A 622 25.18 -13.27 15.75
C ASN A 622 25.04 -14.58 16.53
N LEU A 623 25.00 -14.53 17.87
CA LEU A 623 24.77 -15.69 18.71
C LEU A 623 23.43 -16.38 18.39
N ARG A 624 22.36 -15.60 18.22
CA ARG A 624 21.06 -16.17 17.84
C ARG A 624 21.11 -16.83 16.47
N GLU A 625 21.80 -16.22 15.50
CA GLU A 625 21.95 -16.79 14.15
C GLU A 625 22.74 -18.10 14.17
N THR A 626 23.89 -18.15 14.85
CA THR A 626 24.68 -19.38 14.95
C THR A 626 23.92 -20.50 15.66
N ALA A 627 23.24 -20.17 16.76
CA ALA A 627 22.43 -21.14 17.51
C ALA A 627 21.21 -21.62 16.69
N GLY A 628 20.66 -20.77 15.82
CA GLY A 628 19.58 -21.11 14.90
C GLY A 628 20.04 -22.02 13.75
N ASP A 629 21.22 -21.77 13.17
CA ASP A 629 21.80 -22.62 12.13
C ASP A 629 22.14 -24.02 12.67
N ASP A 630 22.70 -24.09 13.87
CA ASP A 630 22.93 -25.36 14.59
C ASP A 630 21.62 -26.14 14.80
N CYS A 631 20.53 -25.45 15.19
CA CYS A 631 19.21 -26.05 15.29
C CYS A 631 18.74 -26.65 13.95
N MET A 632 18.81 -25.87 12.87
CA MET A 632 18.35 -26.31 11.55
C MET A 632 19.13 -27.53 11.04
N SER A 633 20.42 -27.62 11.35
CA SER A 633 21.26 -28.75 10.95
C SER A 633 20.98 -30.04 11.74
N THR A 634 20.41 -29.92 12.95
CA THR A 634 20.22 -31.06 13.86
C THR A 634 18.80 -31.63 13.80
N LEU A 635 17.81 -30.83 13.39
CA LEU A 635 16.43 -31.28 13.28
C LEU A 635 16.26 -32.34 12.17
N HIS A 636 15.46 -33.36 12.47
CA HIS A 636 15.15 -34.40 11.49
C HIS A 636 14.33 -33.84 10.31
N TRP A 637 14.58 -34.33 9.10
CA TRP A 637 13.93 -33.85 7.87
C TRP A 637 12.40 -34.05 7.84
N ARG A 638 11.86 -34.99 8.65
CA ARG A 638 10.41 -35.20 8.82
C ARG A 638 9.75 -34.24 9.82
N ASN A 639 10.53 -33.42 10.52
CA ASN A 639 10.00 -32.53 11.54
C ASN A 639 8.97 -31.55 10.94
N SER A 640 7.77 -31.49 11.51
CA SER A 640 6.65 -30.74 10.93
C SER A 640 6.91 -29.24 10.80
N PRO A 641 7.43 -28.51 11.82
CA PRO A 641 7.81 -27.10 11.69
C PRO A 641 8.87 -26.87 10.62
N LEU A 642 9.85 -27.77 10.49
CA LEU A 642 10.90 -27.67 9.48
C LEU A 642 10.29 -27.75 8.08
N ILE A 643 9.39 -28.71 7.84
CA ILE A 643 8.66 -28.85 6.57
C ILE A 643 7.86 -27.58 6.26
N MET A 644 7.12 -27.03 7.22
CA MET A 644 6.33 -25.81 7.02
C MET A 644 7.21 -24.59 6.67
N SER A 645 8.37 -24.47 7.32
CA SER A 645 9.34 -23.40 7.03
C SER A 645 9.98 -23.56 5.66
N GLN A 646 10.30 -24.81 5.27
CA GLN A 646 10.90 -25.16 3.98
C GLN A 646 9.94 -24.94 2.81
N CYS A 647 8.70 -25.43 2.90
CA CYS A 647 7.69 -25.23 1.87
C CYS A 647 7.20 -23.77 1.81
N GLY A 648 7.33 -23.03 2.92
CA GLY A 648 6.92 -21.64 3.04
C GLY A 648 5.44 -21.46 3.36
N SER A 649 4.77 -22.46 3.93
CA SER A 649 3.36 -22.39 4.32
C SER A 649 3.16 -21.39 5.46
N LYS A 650 3.76 -21.67 6.62
CA LYS A 650 3.74 -20.79 7.79
C LYS A 650 4.99 -21.02 8.65
N GLY A 651 5.50 -19.93 9.22
CA GLY A 651 6.70 -19.96 10.04
C GLY A 651 7.98 -19.67 9.25
N SER A 652 9.03 -19.36 10.00
CA SER A 652 10.35 -19.06 9.48
C SER A 652 11.40 -19.85 10.26
N PRO A 653 12.65 -19.98 9.75
CA PRO A 653 13.72 -20.59 10.51
C PRO A 653 13.93 -19.93 11.89
N ILE A 654 13.71 -18.61 11.97
CA ILE A 654 13.79 -17.84 13.22
C ILE A 654 12.73 -18.33 14.22
N ASN A 655 11.48 -18.55 13.79
CA ASN A 655 10.41 -18.97 14.69
C ASN A 655 10.73 -20.33 15.34
N ILE A 656 11.27 -21.27 14.56
CA ILE A 656 11.69 -22.59 15.04
C ILE A 656 12.85 -22.43 16.03
N SER A 657 13.85 -21.62 15.69
CA SER A 657 14.96 -21.31 16.59
C SER A 657 14.51 -20.73 17.93
N GLN A 658 13.48 -19.88 17.92
CA GLN A 658 12.92 -19.28 19.14
C GLN A 658 12.15 -20.29 20.02
N MET A 659 11.46 -21.23 19.38
CA MET A 659 10.73 -22.29 20.08
C MET A 659 11.67 -23.34 20.69
N VAL A 660 12.73 -23.71 19.98
CA VAL A 660 13.63 -24.82 20.35
C VAL A 660 14.87 -24.37 21.11
N VAL A 661 15.53 -23.30 20.67
CA VAL A 661 16.88 -22.91 21.15
C VAL A 661 16.85 -21.70 22.06
N CYS A 662 16.62 -20.49 21.54
CA CYS A 662 16.56 -19.27 22.34
C CYS A 662 15.74 -18.19 21.65
N VAL A 663 15.00 -17.39 22.44
CA VAL A 663 14.18 -16.30 21.90
C VAL A 663 15.05 -15.15 21.39
N GLY A 664 16.15 -14.85 22.09
CA GLY A 664 17.14 -13.84 21.73
C GLY A 664 16.87 -12.44 22.32
N GLN A 665 17.59 -11.43 21.83
CA GLN A 665 17.50 -10.05 22.34
C GLN A 665 16.13 -9.42 22.03
N GLN A 666 15.47 -8.91 23.07
CA GLN A 666 14.26 -8.09 22.93
C GLN A 666 14.65 -6.62 22.78
N SER A 667 14.32 -6.03 21.63
CA SER A 667 14.54 -4.62 21.35
C SER A 667 13.28 -3.81 21.62
N VAL A 668 13.42 -2.67 22.31
CA VAL A 668 12.35 -1.69 22.53
C VAL A 668 12.76 -0.35 21.91
N GLY A 669 11.98 0.18 20.97
CA GLY A 669 12.29 1.44 20.28
C GLY A 669 13.61 1.41 19.50
N GLY A 670 13.99 0.25 18.95
CA GLY A 670 15.26 0.07 18.23
C GLY A 670 16.52 0.03 19.11
N ARG A 671 16.37 -0.10 20.43
CA ARG A 671 17.48 -0.24 21.39
C ARG A 671 17.22 -1.41 22.34
N ARG A 672 18.23 -1.81 23.11
CA ARG A 672 18.05 -2.74 24.24
C ARG A 672 17.17 -2.11 25.32
N ALA A 673 16.65 -2.92 26.24
CA ALA A 673 15.68 -2.46 27.24
C ALA A 673 16.16 -1.20 27.98
N PRO A 674 15.39 -0.09 27.95
CA PRO A 674 15.77 1.15 28.61
C PRO A 674 15.71 1.00 30.14
N ASN A 675 16.40 1.89 30.86
CA ASN A 675 16.31 1.94 32.32
C ASN A 675 14.93 2.48 32.73
N GLY A 676 14.09 1.62 33.31
CA GLY A 676 12.80 2.01 33.89
C GLY A 676 12.92 2.51 35.33
N PHE A 677 14.04 2.23 36.00
CA PHE A 677 14.37 2.67 37.35
C PHE A 677 15.69 3.44 37.35
N ILE A 678 16.09 3.96 38.52
CA ILE A 678 17.35 4.69 38.73
C ILE A 678 18.53 3.83 38.27
N ASP A 679 19.11 4.18 37.12
CA ASP A 679 20.27 3.53 36.49
C ASP A 679 20.18 2.00 36.32
N ARG A 680 18.96 1.45 36.26
CA ARG A 680 18.72 0.02 35.99
C ARG A 680 17.38 -0.23 35.32
N THR A 681 17.25 -1.39 34.70
CA THR A 681 16.03 -1.83 34.00
C THR A 681 14.97 -2.35 34.96
N LEU A 682 15.34 -3.21 35.90
CA LEU A 682 14.49 -3.82 36.92
C LEU A 682 15.19 -3.83 38.29
N PRO A 683 14.44 -3.85 39.41
CA PRO A 683 15.01 -3.89 40.75
C PRO A 683 15.82 -5.17 41.06
N HIS A 684 15.57 -6.25 40.31
CA HIS A 684 16.28 -7.52 40.43
C HIS A 684 17.73 -7.47 39.95
N PHE A 685 18.11 -6.43 39.21
CA PHE A 685 19.49 -6.27 38.72
C PHE A 685 20.23 -5.18 39.52
N PRO A 686 21.57 -5.30 39.64
CA PRO A 686 22.40 -4.25 40.22
C PRO A 686 22.27 -2.92 39.48
N ILE A 687 22.49 -1.83 40.21
CA ILE A 687 22.54 -0.47 39.64
C ILE A 687 23.70 -0.40 38.63
N ASN A 688 23.49 0.28 37.50
CA ASN A 688 24.43 0.41 36.39
C ASN A 688 24.79 -0.91 35.66
N SER A 689 24.05 -2.00 35.89
CA SER A 689 24.28 -3.25 35.16
C SER A 689 23.92 -3.11 33.67
N LYS A 690 24.90 -3.45 32.81
CA LYS A 690 24.76 -3.47 31.33
C LYS A 690 24.80 -4.87 30.73
N THR A 691 24.76 -5.90 31.57
CA THR A 691 24.86 -7.31 31.16
C THR A 691 23.71 -7.68 30.19
N PRO A 692 23.89 -8.70 29.34
CA PRO A 692 22.86 -9.15 28.40
C PRO A 692 21.50 -9.42 29.08
N ALA A 693 21.49 -10.20 30.16
CA ALA A 693 20.27 -10.56 30.90
C ALA A 693 19.59 -9.34 31.54
N ALA A 694 20.35 -8.39 32.09
CA ALA A 694 19.80 -7.17 32.70
C ALA A 694 19.11 -6.26 31.66
N LYS A 695 19.41 -6.41 30.38
CA LYS A 695 18.98 -5.52 29.30
C LYS A 695 18.11 -6.22 28.25
N GLY A 696 17.47 -7.32 28.64
CA GLY A 696 16.42 -7.96 27.84
C GLY A 696 16.90 -9.03 26.86
N PHE A 697 18.09 -9.62 27.04
CA PHE A 697 18.44 -10.84 26.33
C PHE A 697 17.75 -12.05 26.97
N VAL A 698 17.00 -12.80 26.16
CA VAL A 698 16.27 -13.99 26.60
C VAL A 698 17.01 -15.23 26.09
N ALA A 699 17.68 -15.93 27.00
CA ALA A 699 18.49 -17.11 26.70
C ALA A 699 17.65 -18.39 26.61
N ASN A 700 16.50 -18.39 27.28
CA ASN A 700 15.55 -19.49 27.22
C ASN A 700 14.74 -19.49 25.92
N SER A 701 14.28 -20.68 25.55
CA SER A 701 13.32 -20.92 24.47
C SER A 701 11.90 -20.94 25.01
N PHE A 702 10.90 -20.92 24.12
CA PHE A 702 9.51 -21.13 24.55
C PHE A 702 9.27 -22.55 25.10
N TYR A 703 9.99 -23.56 24.60
CA TYR A 703 9.91 -24.93 25.13
C TYR A 703 10.44 -25.03 26.57
N THR A 704 11.62 -24.46 26.82
CA THR A 704 12.24 -24.48 28.16
C THR A 704 11.47 -23.66 29.20
N GLY A 705 10.71 -22.65 28.74
CA GLY A 705 10.00 -21.69 29.59
C GLY A 705 10.87 -20.48 29.94
N LEU A 706 10.24 -19.30 30.04
CA LEU A 706 10.90 -18.04 30.35
C LEU A 706 10.98 -17.81 31.86
N THR A 707 12.09 -17.24 32.33
CA THR A 707 12.17 -16.72 33.71
C THR A 707 11.31 -15.46 33.88
N ALA A 708 11.00 -15.08 35.12
CA ALA A 708 10.14 -13.92 35.38
C ALA A 708 10.67 -12.60 34.79
N THR A 709 11.99 -12.37 34.84
CA THR A 709 12.62 -11.18 34.26
C THR A 709 12.63 -11.22 32.73
N GLU A 710 12.92 -12.38 32.13
CA GLU A 710 12.85 -12.59 30.68
C GLU A 710 11.43 -12.42 30.15
N PHE A 711 10.42 -12.96 30.85
CA PHE A 711 9.01 -12.84 30.49
C PHE A 711 8.58 -11.37 30.46
N PHE A 712 9.01 -10.57 31.45
CA PHE A 712 8.72 -9.14 31.47
C PHE A 712 9.31 -8.42 30.26
N PHE A 713 10.59 -8.65 29.95
CA PHE A 713 11.24 -8.04 28.78
C PHE A 713 10.62 -8.48 27.45
N HIS A 714 10.24 -9.76 27.34
CA HIS A 714 9.52 -10.26 26.16
C HIS A 714 8.16 -9.59 26.01
N THR A 715 7.43 -9.42 27.11
CA THR A 715 6.13 -8.74 27.11
C THR A 715 6.26 -7.27 26.71
N MET A 716 7.33 -6.59 27.14
CA MET A 716 7.60 -5.21 26.70
C MET A 716 7.75 -5.11 25.18
N GLY A 717 8.59 -5.97 24.57
CA GLY A 717 8.77 -6.00 23.12
C GLY A 717 7.49 -6.38 22.36
N GLY A 718 6.73 -7.35 22.89
CA GLY A 718 5.44 -7.76 22.31
C GLY A 718 4.40 -6.63 22.34
N ARG A 719 4.30 -5.88 23.44
CA ARG A 719 3.35 -4.78 23.58
C ARG A 719 3.65 -3.61 22.64
N GLU A 720 4.92 -3.30 22.39
CA GLU A 720 5.31 -2.29 21.41
C GLU A 720 4.77 -2.64 20.01
N GLY A 721 4.97 -3.88 19.55
CA GLY A 721 4.45 -4.33 18.25
C GLY A 721 2.93 -4.27 18.14
N LEU A 722 2.21 -4.59 19.22
CA LEU A 722 0.74 -4.49 19.28
C LEU A 722 0.25 -3.03 19.20
N VAL A 723 0.87 -2.14 19.98
CA VAL A 723 0.52 -0.71 19.98
C VAL A 723 0.83 -0.07 18.63
N ASP A 724 1.96 -0.43 18.03
CA ASP A 724 2.35 0.06 16.71
C ASP A 724 1.31 -0.30 15.64
N THR A 725 0.76 -1.51 15.69
CA THR A 725 -0.30 -1.94 14.79
C THR A 725 -1.56 -1.08 14.96
N ALA A 726 -1.93 -0.74 16.20
CA ALA A 726 -3.11 0.08 16.48
C ALA A 726 -2.94 1.56 16.07
N VAL A 727 -1.78 2.17 16.33
CA VAL A 727 -1.55 3.61 16.05
C VAL A 727 -1.29 3.86 14.57
N LYS A 728 -0.44 3.04 13.94
CA LYS A 728 0.06 3.32 12.59
C LYS A 728 -0.97 3.06 11.49
N THR A 729 -2.00 2.25 11.75
CA THR A 729 -3.13 2.03 10.83
C THR A 729 -3.93 3.32 10.56
N ALA A 730 -4.11 4.17 11.57
CA ALA A 730 -4.79 5.45 11.40
C ALA A 730 -3.98 6.43 10.54
N GLU A 731 -2.66 6.50 10.76
CA GLU A 731 -1.77 7.41 10.03
C GLU A 731 -1.65 7.03 8.54
N THR A 732 -1.46 5.73 8.28
CA THR A 732 -1.34 5.19 6.92
C THR A 732 -2.66 5.32 6.15
N GLY A 733 -3.80 5.07 6.78
CA GLY A 733 -5.11 5.31 6.17
C GLY A 733 -5.34 6.78 5.82
N TYR A 734 -4.91 7.71 6.67
CA TYR A 734 -4.97 9.14 6.38
C TYR A 734 -4.06 9.54 5.22
N MET A 735 -2.83 9.01 5.17
CA MET A 735 -1.88 9.23 4.08
C MET A 735 -2.43 8.72 2.74
N SER A 736 -2.90 7.47 2.70
CA SER A 736 -3.51 6.87 1.50
C SER A 736 -4.68 7.71 0.99
N ARG A 737 -5.57 8.17 1.88
CA ARG A 737 -6.68 9.06 1.51
C ARG A 737 -6.22 10.39 0.90
N ARG A 738 -5.15 11.00 1.43
CA ARG A 738 -4.59 12.24 0.89
C ARG A 738 -4.02 12.02 -0.52
N LEU A 739 -3.31 10.92 -0.73
CA LEU A 739 -2.79 10.54 -2.03
C LEU A 739 -3.91 10.32 -3.05
N MET A 740 -4.96 9.58 -2.66
CA MET A 740 -6.12 9.35 -3.53
C MET A 740 -6.74 10.66 -3.98
N LYS A 741 -6.94 11.63 -3.07
CA LYS A 741 -7.48 12.95 -3.42
C LYS A 741 -6.58 13.81 -4.29
N GLY A 742 -5.27 13.55 -4.29
CA GLY A 742 -4.34 14.25 -5.19
C GLY A 742 -4.26 13.63 -6.58
N LEU A 743 -4.61 12.35 -6.73
CA LEU A 743 -4.35 11.57 -7.95
C LEU A 743 -5.62 10.98 -8.60
N GLU A 744 -6.81 11.10 -7.99
CA GLU A 744 -8.05 10.47 -8.49
C GLU A 744 -8.45 10.91 -9.90
N ASP A 745 -8.08 12.12 -10.31
CA ASP A 745 -8.44 12.70 -11.60
C ASP A 745 -7.50 12.31 -12.75
N LEU A 746 -6.39 11.60 -12.48
CA LEU A 746 -5.40 11.25 -13.49
C LEU A 746 -5.78 9.96 -14.22
N SER A 747 -5.90 10.07 -15.54
CA SER A 747 -6.22 8.96 -16.44
C SER A 747 -5.40 9.01 -17.74
N VAL A 748 -5.24 7.86 -18.37
CA VAL A 748 -4.61 7.74 -19.70
C VAL A 748 -5.65 8.04 -20.78
N PHE A 749 -5.31 8.91 -21.73
CA PHE A 749 -6.17 9.25 -22.86
C PHE A 749 -5.81 8.41 -24.10
N TYR A 750 -6.69 8.42 -25.10
CA TYR A 750 -6.50 7.64 -26.34
C TYR A 750 -5.25 8.02 -27.15
N ASP A 751 -4.71 9.22 -26.94
CA ASP A 751 -3.44 9.67 -27.50
C ASP A 751 -2.21 9.26 -26.67
N GLN A 752 -2.39 8.32 -25.73
CA GLN A 752 -1.36 7.80 -24.81
C GLN A 752 -0.80 8.81 -23.81
N THR A 753 -1.40 10.01 -23.71
CA THR A 753 -1.03 11.02 -22.73
C THR A 753 -1.76 10.81 -21.39
N VAL A 754 -1.10 11.18 -20.29
CA VAL A 754 -1.72 11.21 -18.97
C VAL A 754 -2.16 12.64 -18.67
N ARG A 755 -3.45 12.84 -18.43
CA ARG A 755 -4.00 14.18 -18.18
C ARG A 755 -4.79 14.24 -16.88
N ASN A 756 -4.90 15.44 -16.33
CA ASN A 756 -5.80 15.76 -15.23
C ASN A 756 -7.21 16.12 -15.74
N ALA A 757 -8.16 16.31 -14.83
CA ALA A 757 -9.55 16.69 -15.18
C ALA A 757 -9.67 18.05 -15.91
N SER A 758 -8.68 18.94 -15.78
CA SER A 758 -8.63 20.22 -16.51
C SER A 758 -8.03 20.11 -17.92
N GLY A 759 -7.62 18.90 -18.34
CA GLY A 759 -6.96 18.65 -19.64
C GLY A 759 -5.48 19.00 -19.67
N GLY A 760 -4.88 19.37 -18.53
CA GLY A 760 -3.44 19.56 -18.39
C GLY A 760 -2.70 18.25 -18.47
N ILE A 761 -1.70 18.17 -19.35
CA ILE A 761 -0.84 16.99 -19.53
C ILE A 761 0.15 16.92 -18.37
N VAL A 762 0.18 15.78 -17.68
CA VAL A 762 1.15 15.47 -16.61
C VAL A 762 2.32 14.66 -17.17
N GLN A 763 2.03 13.68 -18.02
CA GLN A 763 3.02 12.88 -18.74
C GLN A 763 2.61 12.74 -20.20
N PHE A 764 3.55 12.85 -21.13
CA PHE A 764 3.30 12.62 -22.55
C PHE A 764 3.10 11.15 -22.88
N VAL A 765 3.83 10.29 -22.18
CA VAL A 765 3.69 8.83 -22.23
C VAL A 765 3.71 8.34 -20.79
N TYR A 766 2.80 7.44 -20.45
CA TYR A 766 2.77 6.86 -19.10
C TYR A 766 4.09 6.17 -18.76
N GLY A 767 4.74 6.56 -17.67
CA GLY A 767 5.97 5.90 -17.20
C GLY A 767 7.18 6.02 -18.15
N ASP A 768 7.14 6.92 -19.13
CA ASP A 768 8.09 7.07 -20.24
C ASP A 768 8.22 5.83 -21.17
N ASP A 769 7.50 4.74 -20.90
CA ASP A 769 7.52 3.49 -21.68
C ASP A 769 6.14 3.09 -22.24
N GLY A 770 5.06 3.65 -21.71
CA GLY A 770 3.68 3.40 -22.13
C GLY A 770 3.14 2.03 -21.71
N MET A 771 3.79 1.36 -20.76
CA MET A 771 3.52 -0.03 -20.44
C MET A 771 2.71 -0.21 -19.15
N ASP A 772 1.94 -1.30 -19.07
CA ASP A 772 1.13 -1.66 -17.91
C ASP A 772 1.96 -2.45 -16.87
N PRO A 773 2.13 -1.94 -15.63
CA PRO A 773 2.85 -2.62 -14.55
C PRO A 773 2.28 -4.01 -14.21
N VAL A 774 0.98 -4.25 -14.43
CA VAL A 774 0.33 -5.52 -14.10
C VAL A 774 0.81 -6.64 -15.03
N LYS A 775 1.12 -6.31 -16.29
CA LYS A 775 1.45 -7.27 -17.35
C LYS A 775 2.96 -7.52 -17.49
N MET A 776 3.78 -6.96 -16.59
CA MET A 776 5.24 -7.09 -16.61
C MET A 776 5.70 -8.51 -16.26
N GLU A 777 6.68 -9.04 -17.01
CA GLU A 777 7.15 -10.42 -16.83
C GLU A 777 8.51 -10.52 -16.16
N GLY A 778 9.45 -9.66 -16.54
CA GLY A 778 10.86 -9.80 -16.18
C GLY A 778 11.23 -9.12 -14.86
N LYS A 779 12.37 -9.56 -14.29
CA LYS A 779 12.98 -8.93 -13.11
C LYS A 779 13.32 -7.47 -13.40
N GLY A 780 13.01 -6.59 -12.44
CA GLY A 780 13.25 -5.14 -12.57
C GLY A 780 12.27 -4.41 -13.49
N GLY A 781 11.08 -4.97 -13.75
CA GLY A 781 10.04 -4.30 -14.54
C GLY A 781 10.25 -4.41 -16.05
N ARG A 782 10.99 -5.42 -16.52
CA ARG A 782 11.13 -5.66 -17.97
C ARG A 782 9.82 -6.20 -18.54
N PRO A 783 9.44 -5.79 -19.76
CA PRO A 783 8.19 -6.22 -20.36
C PRO A 783 8.17 -7.74 -20.57
N LEU A 784 9.26 -8.35 -21.04
CA LEU A 784 9.32 -9.77 -21.42
C LEU A 784 10.43 -10.52 -20.68
N ASN A 785 10.17 -11.79 -20.36
CA ASN A 785 11.21 -12.75 -20.00
C ASN A 785 11.59 -13.58 -21.24
N LEU A 786 12.65 -13.16 -21.94
CA LEU A 786 13.06 -13.75 -23.22
C LEU A 786 13.50 -15.21 -23.10
N ASP A 787 14.22 -15.57 -22.04
CA ASP A 787 14.68 -16.96 -21.82
C ASP A 787 13.51 -17.92 -21.66
N GLN A 788 12.53 -17.53 -20.85
CA GLN A 788 11.34 -18.34 -20.63
C GLN A 788 10.46 -18.45 -21.88
N LEU A 789 10.29 -17.33 -22.59
CA LEU A 789 9.54 -17.32 -23.84
C LEU A 789 10.21 -18.22 -24.89
N PHE A 790 11.54 -18.18 -24.96
CA PHE A 790 12.31 -19.03 -25.85
C PHE A 790 12.12 -20.50 -25.53
N MET A 791 12.21 -20.90 -24.24
CA MET A 791 11.91 -22.28 -23.81
C MET A 791 10.51 -22.72 -24.23
N LYS A 792 9.51 -21.85 -24.10
CA LYS A 792 8.14 -22.15 -24.56
C LYS A 792 8.07 -22.41 -26.06
N VAL A 793 8.73 -21.59 -26.87
CA VAL A 793 8.73 -21.75 -28.33
C VAL A 793 9.45 -23.02 -28.74
N MET A 794 10.60 -23.30 -28.14
CA MET A 794 11.35 -24.55 -28.38
C MET A 794 10.52 -25.79 -28.03
N ALA A 795 9.74 -25.73 -26.96
CA ALA A 795 8.86 -26.81 -26.53
C ALA A 795 7.60 -26.97 -27.42
N THR A 796 7.01 -25.85 -27.86
CA THR A 796 5.79 -25.84 -28.68
C THR A 796 6.07 -26.24 -30.13
N CYS A 797 7.21 -25.80 -30.66
CA CYS A 797 7.72 -26.13 -31.99
C CYS A 797 9.00 -26.97 -31.83
N PRO A 798 8.92 -28.25 -31.45
CA PRO A 798 10.09 -29.10 -31.39
C PRO A 798 10.70 -29.23 -32.79
N GLN A 799 12.02 -29.29 -32.85
CA GLN A 799 12.74 -29.41 -34.11
C GLN A 799 12.40 -30.78 -34.74
N ARG A 800 11.55 -30.79 -35.77
CA ARG A 800 11.27 -31.99 -36.56
C ARG A 800 12.23 -31.98 -37.76
N GLY A 801 13.36 -32.67 -37.64
CA GLY A 801 14.44 -32.69 -38.63
C GLY A 801 15.62 -31.77 -38.28
N HIS A 802 16.73 -31.85 -39.02
CA HIS A 802 18.02 -31.23 -38.68
C HIS A 802 18.32 -29.89 -39.38
N ASP A 803 17.31 -29.07 -39.69
CA ASP A 803 17.54 -27.78 -40.34
C ASP A 803 17.85 -26.69 -39.29
N THR A 804 19.12 -26.57 -38.88
CA THR A 804 19.64 -25.49 -38.03
C THR A 804 20.11 -24.29 -38.87
N LEU A 805 19.84 -23.07 -38.39
CA LEU A 805 20.27 -21.85 -39.05
C LEU A 805 21.73 -21.50 -38.73
N SER A 806 22.43 -20.89 -39.69
CA SER A 806 23.73 -20.26 -39.44
C SER A 806 23.58 -18.97 -38.62
N PRO A 807 24.59 -18.57 -37.83
CA PRO A 807 24.61 -17.29 -37.11
C PRO A 807 24.24 -16.08 -37.97
N GLU A 808 24.75 -16.02 -39.20
CA GLU A 808 24.51 -14.92 -40.14
C GLU A 808 23.05 -14.87 -40.58
N LEU A 809 22.46 -16.03 -40.87
CA LEU A 809 21.08 -16.12 -41.32
C LEU A 809 20.09 -15.79 -40.18
N ILE A 810 20.44 -16.09 -38.92
CA ILE A 810 19.69 -15.66 -37.74
C ILE A 810 19.65 -14.13 -37.65
N LEU A 811 20.80 -13.47 -37.83
CA LEU A 811 20.90 -12.00 -37.81
C LEU A 811 20.15 -11.36 -38.98
N GLN A 812 20.21 -11.96 -40.18
CA GLN A 812 19.45 -11.49 -41.34
C GLN A 812 17.93 -11.53 -41.08
N ILE A 813 17.40 -12.70 -40.69
CA ILE A 813 15.96 -12.87 -40.40
C ILE A 813 15.50 -11.91 -39.30
N PHE A 814 16.35 -11.70 -38.30
CA PHE A 814 16.08 -10.77 -37.21
C PHE A 814 16.01 -9.30 -37.69
N ASN A 815 17.00 -8.84 -38.46
CA ASN A 815 17.04 -7.48 -38.98
C ASN A 815 15.91 -7.20 -39.99
N ASP A 816 15.59 -8.16 -40.84
CA ASP A 816 14.47 -8.08 -41.80
C ASP A 816 13.14 -7.91 -41.07
N LYS A 817 12.94 -8.63 -39.96
CA LYS A 817 11.73 -8.52 -39.13
C LYS A 817 11.63 -7.20 -38.38
N LEU A 818 12.73 -6.67 -37.87
CA LEU A 818 12.74 -5.37 -37.18
C LEU A 818 12.48 -4.20 -38.14
N SER A 819 13.12 -4.21 -39.32
CA SER A 819 12.94 -3.15 -40.33
C SER A 819 11.52 -3.09 -40.89
N GLY A 820 10.84 -4.23 -41.06
CA GLY A 820 9.45 -4.28 -41.52
C GLY A 820 8.43 -3.66 -40.55
N GLN A 821 8.74 -3.56 -39.25
CA GLN A 821 7.86 -3.01 -38.23
C GLN A 821 7.90 -1.48 -38.16
N ASP A 822 9.06 -0.87 -38.44
CA ASP A 822 9.26 0.59 -38.38
C ASP A 822 8.42 1.37 -39.42
N ALA A 823 7.94 0.69 -40.46
CA ALA A 823 7.07 1.27 -41.49
C ALA A 823 5.57 1.36 -41.10
N SER A 824 5.15 0.66 -40.04
CA SER A 824 3.77 0.68 -39.53
C SER A 824 3.67 1.51 -38.25
N SER A 825 2.59 2.28 -38.08
CA SER A 825 2.43 3.40 -37.13
C SER A 825 2.38 3.05 -35.62
N GLY A 826 3.23 2.15 -35.15
CA GLY A 826 3.35 1.73 -33.75
C GLY A 826 4.67 1.02 -33.46
N GLY A 827 5.79 1.63 -33.85
CA GLY A 827 7.14 1.03 -33.74
C GLY A 827 7.53 0.61 -32.32
N CYS A 828 8.36 -0.43 -32.23
CA CYS A 828 8.95 -0.87 -30.97
C CYS A 828 9.94 0.17 -30.41
N SER A 829 10.00 0.32 -29.09
CA SER A 829 11.01 1.18 -28.44
C SER A 829 12.43 0.71 -28.76
N ASP A 830 13.36 1.64 -28.96
CA ASP A 830 14.77 1.35 -29.23
C ASP A 830 15.40 0.48 -28.12
N LYS A 831 15.04 0.72 -26.85
CA LYS A 831 15.48 -0.11 -25.71
C LYS A 831 15.03 -1.56 -25.84
N PHE A 832 13.86 -1.80 -26.42
CA PHE A 832 13.37 -3.17 -26.63
C PHE A 832 14.13 -3.86 -27.76
N LYS A 833 14.46 -3.12 -28.84
CA LYS A 833 15.31 -3.61 -29.92
C LYS A 833 16.70 -3.99 -29.40
N GLU A 834 17.31 -3.15 -28.57
CA GLU A 834 18.60 -3.41 -27.91
C GLU A 834 18.55 -4.64 -26.99
N MET A 835 17.43 -4.86 -26.29
CA MET A 835 17.27 -6.05 -25.46
C MET A 835 17.20 -7.33 -26.29
N LEU A 836 16.51 -7.30 -27.43
CA LEU A 836 16.43 -8.43 -28.35
C LEU A 836 17.76 -8.69 -29.05
N THR A 837 18.46 -7.64 -29.54
CA THR A 837 19.78 -7.79 -30.17
C THR A 837 20.75 -8.46 -29.21
N LYS A 838 20.85 -7.97 -27.97
CA LYS A 838 21.72 -8.54 -26.95
C LYS A 838 21.40 -10.01 -26.65
N PHE A 839 20.11 -10.35 -26.58
CA PHE A 839 19.69 -11.74 -26.37
C PHE A 839 20.15 -12.67 -27.51
N PHE A 840 19.98 -12.25 -28.76
CA PHE A 840 20.43 -13.05 -29.91
C PHE A 840 21.95 -13.10 -30.01
N GLU A 841 22.67 -12.02 -29.71
CA GLU A 841 24.13 -12.03 -29.64
C GLU A 841 24.64 -13.07 -28.64
N ASP A 842 24.05 -13.14 -27.45
CA ASP A 842 24.43 -14.10 -26.42
C ASP A 842 24.11 -15.55 -26.84
N ARG A 843 22.99 -15.77 -27.53
CA ARG A 843 22.65 -17.08 -28.12
C ARG A 843 23.58 -17.49 -29.26
N ILE A 844 23.97 -16.55 -30.11
CA ILE A 844 24.95 -16.77 -31.18
C ILE A 844 26.32 -17.09 -30.59
N LYS A 845 26.75 -16.38 -29.54
CA LYS A 845 27.99 -16.70 -28.81
C LYS A 845 27.95 -18.14 -28.26
N MET A 846 26.81 -18.55 -27.69
CA MET A 846 26.61 -19.92 -27.20
C MET A 846 26.67 -20.96 -28.34
N LEU A 847 26.07 -20.65 -29.49
CA LEU A 847 26.12 -21.49 -30.68
C LEU A 847 27.57 -21.62 -31.20
N ARG A 848 28.31 -20.51 -31.31
CA ARG A 848 29.73 -20.54 -31.69
C ARG A 848 30.60 -21.30 -30.68
N SER A 849 30.37 -21.10 -29.38
CA SER A 849 31.15 -21.80 -28.34
C SER A 849 30.89 -23.31 -28.33
N THR A 850 29.65 -23.73 -28.54
CA THR A 850 29.30 -25.16 -28.64
C THR A 850 29.91 -25.80 -29.89
N ARG A 851 29.88 -25.11 -31.03
CA ARG A 851 30.51 -25.57 -32.27
C ARG A 851 32.04 -25.63 -32.15
N ARG A 852 32.68 -24.62 -31.55
CA ARG A 852 34.11 -24.62 -31.23
C ARG A 852 34.49 -25.78 -30.31
N ALA A 853 33.69 -26.06 -29.28
CA ALA A 853 33.93 -27.17 -28.36
C ALA A 853 33.85 -28.55 -29.06
N LEU A 854 33.01 -28.66 -30.08
CA LEU A 854 32.85 -29.86 -30.91
C LEU A 854 33.77 -29.89 -32.15
N GLN A 855 34.72 -28.95 -32.26
CA GLN A 855 35.65 -28.81 -33.39
C GLN A 855 34.97 -28.64 -34.77
N LEU A 856 33.78 -28.04 -34.77
CA LEU A 856 33.02 -27.71 -35.99
C LEU A 856 33.28 -26.26 -36.41
N ASP A 857 33.06 -25.96 -37.70
CA ASP A 857 33.11 -24.59 -38.23
C ASP A 857 32.10 -23.68 -37.50
N GLU A 858 32.55 -22.55 -36.96
CA GLU A 858 31.76 -21.66 -36.11
C GLU A 858 30.59 -21.00 -36.86
N ASP A 859 30.76 -20.68 -38.15
CA ASP A 859 29.82 -19.85 -38.90
C ASP A 859 29.09 -20.64 -40.00
N ARG A 860 29.65 -21.75 -40.50
CA ARG A 860 28.99 -22.61 -41.49
C ARG A 860 28.30 -23.81 -40.85
N VAL A 861 27.02 -23.99 -41.19
CA VAL A 861 26.21 -25.15 -40.78
C VAL A 861 26.08 -26.12 -41.96
N GLY A 862 26.49 -27.39 -41.77
CA GLY A 862 26.38 -28.44 -42.78
C GLY A 862 24.93 -28.86 -43.06
N LYS A 863 24.65 -29.42 -44.25
CA LYS A 863 23.32 -29.97 -44.61
C LYS A 863 23.31 -31.51 -44.54
N ARG A 864 22.23 -32.03 -43.93
CA ARG A 864 21.59 -33.36 -43.94
C ARG A 864 22.40 -34.66 -43.78
N ASP A 865 23.67 -34.77 -44.19
CA ASP A 865 24.44 -36.04 -44.12
C ASP A 865 25.69 -35.99 -43.22
N SER A 866 25.79 -34.97 -42.39
CA SER A 866 26.95 -34.69 -41.53
C SER A 866 26.94 -35.46 -40.21
N SER A 867 28.14 -35.53 -39.64
CA SER A 867 28.60 -36.41 -38.56
C SER A 867 27.80 -36.29 -37.25
N ILE A 868 28.01 -37.25 -36.34
CA ILE A 868 27.30 -37.31 -35.04
C ILE A 868 27.44 -35.98 -34.29
N GLU A 869 28.58 -35.31 -34.42
CA GLU A 869 28.90 -34.04 -33.79
C GLU A 869 28.00 -32.90 -34.29
N GLU A 870 27.62 -32.86 -35.57
CA GLU A 870 26.69 -31.84 -36.08
C GLU A 870 25.27 -32.04 -35.54
N ARG A 871 24.85 -33.29 -35.33
CA ARG A 871 23.55 -33.60 -34.70
C ARG A 871 23.55 -33.19 -33.23
N VAL A 872 24.62 -33.52 -32.51
CA VAL A 872 24.79 -33.14 -31.10
C VAL A 872 24.84 -31.61 -30.96
N ALA A 873 25.55 -30.91 -31.84
CA ALA A 873 25.57 -29.45 -31.87
C ALA A 873 24.16 -28.87 -32.11
N ALA A 874 23.40 -29.45 -33.04
CA ALA A 874 22.03 -29.04 -33.32
C ALA A 874 21.08 -29.28 -32.13
N ASP A 875 21.21 -30.40 -31.43
CA ASP A 875 20.37 -30.71 -30.27
C ASP A 875 20.68 -29.83 -29.04
N ILE A 876 21.95 -29.40 -28.88
CA ILE A 876 22.38 -28.56 -27.75
C ILE A 876 21.99 -27.09 -27.95
N SER A 877 22.31 -26.51 -29.12
CA SER A 877 22.21 -25.05 -29.35
C SER A 877 21.52 -24.66 -30.65
N GLY A 878 21.04 -25.63 -31.44
CA GLY A 878 20.41 -25.40 -32.73
C GLY A 878 19.10 -24.62 -32.65
N ILE A 879 18.92 -23.70 -33.60
CA ILE A 879 17.70 -22.91 -33.78
C ILE A 879 17.18 -23.13 -35.20
N SER A 880 15.91 -23.55 -35.32
CA SER A 880 15.25 -23.65 -36.62
C SER A 880 14.61 -22.34 -37.06
N ALA A 881 14.45 -22.14 -38.37
CA ALA A 881 13.78 -20.97 -38.93
C ALA A 881 12.37 -20.75 -38.38
N LYS A 882 11.60 -21.83 -38.23
CA LYS A 882 10.23 -21.77 -37.70
C LYS A 882 10.20 -21.35 -36.23
N GLN A 883 11.12 -21.86 -35.40
CA GLN A 883 11.22 -21.45 -34.00
C GLN A 883 11.58 -19.96 -33.89
N LEU A 884 12.56 -19.50 -34.68
CA LEU A 884 12.96 -18.10 -34.70
C LEU A 884 11.80 -17.18 -35.10
N GLN A 885 11.08 -17.53 -36.17
CA GLN A 885 9.94 -16.75 -36.64
C GLN A 885 8.82 -16.70 -35.60
N VAL A 886 8.43 -17.85 -35.04
CA VAL A 886 7.38 -17.92 -34.00
C VAL A 886 7.80 -17.15 -32.75
N PHE A 887 9.08 -17.21 -32.37
CA PHE A 887 9.59 -16.45 -31.22
C PHE A 887 9.50 -14.95 -31.45
N LEU A 888 9.96 -14.45 -32.60
CA LEU A 888 9.89 -13.02 -32.94
C LEU A 888 8.44 -12.53 -33.01
N ASP A 889 7.56 -13.26 -33.69
CA ASP A 889 6.14 -12.90 -33.80
C ASP A 889 5.46 -12.89 -32.42
N THR A 890 5.82 -13.84 -31.53
CA THR A 890 5.31 -13.89 -30.16
C THR A 890 5.86 -12.75 -29.29
N CYS A 891 7.16 -12.42 -29.40
CA CYS A 891 7.77 -11.28 -28.72
C CYS A 891 7.05 -9.97 -29.05
N LEU A 892 6.85 -9.70 -30.35
CA LEU A 892 6.21 -8.49 -30.84
C LEU A 892 4.74 -8.42 -30.40
N SER A 893 3.97 -9.50 -30.63
CA SER A 893 2.57 -9.57 -30.22
C SER A 893 2.40 -9.35 -28.71
N ARG A 894 3.25 -9.98 -27.87
CA ARG A 894 3.20 -9.79 -26.42
C ARG A 894 3.61 -8.39 -25.99
N TYR A 895 4.60 -7.79 -26.64
CA TYR A 895 5.04 -6.43 -26.34
C TYR A 895 3.89 -5.43 -26.56
N HIS A 896 3.18 -5.51 -27.69
CA HIS A 896 2.02 -4.64 -27.94
C HIS A 896 0.85 -4.89 -26.98
N SER A 897 0.61 -6.13 -26.57
CA SER A 897 -0.45 -6.46 -25.60
C SER A 897 -0.24 -5.86 -24.19
N LYS A 898 1.00 -5.42 -23.90
CA LYS A 898 1.43 -4.85 -22.61
C LYS A 898 1.33 -3.34 -22.55
N ILE A 899 1.05 -2.68 -23.67
CA ILE A 899 0.77 -1.26 -23.70
C ILE A 899 -0.45 -0.98 -22.81
N ILE A 900 -0.39 0.10 -22.05
CA ILE A 900 -1.45 0.49 -21.15
C ILE A 900 -2.72 0.86 -21.93
N GLU A 901 -3.86 0.42 -21.43
CA GLU A 901 -5.15 0.67 -22.06
C GLU A 901 -5.62 2.11 -21.79
N ALA A 902 -6.12 2.78 -22.83
CA ALA A 902 -6.72 4.10 -22.69
C ALA A 902 -7.96 4.06 -21.79
N GLY A 903 -8.16 5.11 -20.99
CA GLY A 903 -9.20 5.18 -19.97
C GLY A 903 -8.80 4.60 -18.60
N ALA A 904 -7.62 3.98 -18.48
CA ALA A 904 -7.13 3.48 -17.19
C ALA A 904 -6.95 4.62 -16.17
N SER A 905 -7.53 4.44 -14.98
CA SER A 905 -7.42 5.37 -13.84
C SER A 905 -6.11 5.20 -13.08
N ILE A 906 -4.99 5.46 -13.76
CA ILE A 906 -3.63 5.20 -13.26
C ILE A 906 -3.29 5.98 -11.99
N GLY A 907 -3.91 7.13 -11.75
CA GLY A 907 -3.63 7.93 -10.57
C GLY A 907 -4.20 7.31 -9.30
N ALA A 908 -5.43 6.77 -9.39
CA ALA A 908 -6.05 6.01 -8.32
C ALA A 908 -5.26 4.72 -8.01
N ILE A 909 -4.83 4.01 -9.06
CA ILE A 909 -4.00 2.80 -8.93
C ILE A 909 -2.66 3.15 -8.27
N GLY A 910 -1.96 4.19 -8.74
CA GLY A 910 -0.70 4.65 -8.18
C GLY A 910 -0.82 5.09 -6.72
N ALA A 911 -1.88 5.81 -6.36
CA ALA A 911 -2.14 6.23 -4.99
C ALA A 911 -2.26 5.03 -4.02
N GLN A 912 -2.98 3.99 -4.43
CA GLN A 912 -3.15 2.77 -3.64
C GLN A 912 -1.85 1.95 -3.57
N SER A 913 -1.16 1.80 -4.69
CA SER A 913 0.12 1.06 -4.78
C SER A 913 1.24 1.67 -3.92
N ILE A 914 1.20 2.98 -3.65
CA ILE A 914 2.10 3.65 -2.71
C ILE A 914 1.55 3.58 -1.26
N GLY A 915 0.23 3.71 -1.11
CA GLY A 915 -0.43 3.72 0.21
C GLY A 915 -0.37 2.38 0.95
N GLU A 916 -0.62 1.27 0.25
CA GLU A 916 -0.67 -0.07 0.83
C GLU A 916 0.68 -0.49 1.46
N PRO A 917 1.85 -0.40 0.77
CA PRO A 917 3.14 -0.75 1.38
C PRO A 917 3.51 0.13 2.56
N GLY A 918 2.97 1.35 2.66
CA GLY A 918 3.12 2.21 3.83
C GLY A 918 2.69 1.51 5.12
N THR A 919 1.62 0.71 5.08
CA THR A 919 1.14 -0.10 6.22
C THR A 919 2.09 -1.25 6.60
N GLN A 920 2.83 -1.78 5.62
CA GLN A 920 3.76 -2.90 5.83
C GLN A 920 5.16 -2.41 6.26
N MET A 921 5.63 -1.28 5.70
CA MET A 921 6.93 -0.70 6.02
C MET A 921 7.02 -0.23 7.47
N THR A 922 5.90 0.21 8.06
CA THR A 922 5.81 0.61 9.47
C THR A 922 6.18 -0.46 10.48
N LEU A 923 6.03 -1.74 10.10
CA LEU A 923 6.37 -2.89 10.92
C LEU A 923 7.83 -3.33 10.72
N LYS A 924 8.37 -3.25 9.49
CA LYS A 924 9.72 -3.73 9.16
C LYS A 924 10.86 -2.78 9.55
N THR A 925 10.63 -1.47 9.64
CA THR A 925 11.70 -0.48 9.91
C THR A 925 12.39 -0.64 11.26
N PHE A 926 11.75 -1.28 12.24
CA PHE A 926 12.34 -1.44 13.59
C PHE A 926 13.01 -2.79 13.82
N HIS A 927 12.77 -3.79 12.96
CA HIS A 927 13.45 -5.09 13.07
C HIS A 927 14.91 -5.06 12.55
N PHE A 928 15.30 -4.04 11.79
CA PHE A 928 16.64 -3.86 11.22
C PHE A 928 17.38 -2.61 11.74
N ALA A 929 16.78 -1.84 12.66
CA ALA A 929 17.40 -0.65 13.23
C ALA A 929 18.46 -1.01 14.28
N GLY A 930 19.58 -1.57 13.83
CA GLY A 930 20.73 -1.95 14.68
C GLY A 930 22.02 -1.19 14.37
N VAL A 931 22.03 -0.29 13.39
CA VAL A 931 23.24 0.48 13.01
C VAL A 931 23.26 1.80 13.76
N ALA A 932 24.15 1.91 14.75
CA ALA A 932 24.12 2.91 15.81
C ALA A 932 24.46 4.37 15.40
N SER A 933 24.90 4.64 14.17
CA SER A 933 25.53 5.93 13.83
C SER A 933 24.63 6.94 13.11
N MET A 934 23.54 6.52 12.45
CA MET A 934 22.64 7.45 11.73
C MET A 934 21.17 7.03 11.85
N ASN A 935 20.43 7.70 12.73
CA ASN A 935 18.96 7.56 12.84
C ASN A 935 18.29 8.23 11.63
N VAL A 936 18.43 7.64 10.44
CA VAL A 936 17.71 8.10 9.25
C VAL A 936 16.23 7.87 9.51
N THR A 937 15.40 8.90 9.36
CA THR A 937 13.94 8.69 9.38
C THR A 937 13.56 7.81 8.19
N LEU A 938 13.19 6.56 8.47
CA LEU A 938 12.77 5.57 7.49
C LEU A 938 11.27 5.28 7.62
N GLY A 939 10.68 4.72 6.56
CA GLY A 939 9.28 4.30 6.54
C GLY A 939 8.28 5.45 6.33
N VAL A 940 7.12 5.34 6.99
CA VAL A 940 5.96 6.24 6.76
C VAL A 940 6.22 7.71 7.11
N PRO A 941 6.93 8.07 8.21
CA PRO A 941 7.23 9.48 8.49
C PRO A 941 7.99 10.15 7.36
N ARG A 942 8.95 9.45 6.74
CA ARG A 942 9.72 9.96 5.62
C ARG A 942 8.87 10.15 4.37
N ILE A 943 8.02 9.18 4.06
CA ILE A 943 7.07 9.28 2.94
C ILE A 943 6.12 10.48 3.14
N LYS A 944 5.65 10.70 4.37
CA LYS A 944 4.81 11.85 4.71
C LYS A 944 5.53 13.19 4.51
N GLU A 945 6.81 13.29 4.87
CA GLU A 945 7.65 14.47 4.62
C GLU A 945 7.78 14.75 3.12
N ILE A 946 8.08 13.72 2.32
CA ILE A 946 8.23 13.81 0.87
C ILE A 946 6.93 14.26 0.21
N ILE A 947 5.81 13.57 0.48
CA ILE A 947 4.50 13.88 -0.11
C ILE A 947 4.02 15.27 0.29
N SER A 948 4.29 15.69 1.54
CA SER A 948 3.86 17.00 2.03
C SER A 948 4.81 18.13 1.64
N ALA A 949 5.92 17.82 0.93
CA ALA A 949 6.95 18.77 0.53
C ALA A 949 7.37 19.73 1.66
N VAL A 950 7.66 19.16 2.83
CA VAL A 950 7.93 19.93 4.05
C VAL A 950 9.26 20.68 3.91
N LYS A 951 9.25 22.00 4.19
CA LYS A 951 10.45 22.85 4.07
C LYS A 951 11.57 22.49 5.05
N LYS A 952 11.23 22.01 6.24
CA LYS A 952 12.18 21.59 7.28
C LYS A 952 12.00 20.10 7.52
N ILE A 953 12.92 19.29 7.01
CA ILE A 953 12.91 17.84 7.17
C ILE A 953 13.72 17.42 8.40
N SER A 954 13.34 16.29 8.99
CA SER A 954 14.17 15.62 9.98
C SER A 954 15.36 14.95 9.29
N THR A 955 16.56 15.05 9.90
CA THR A 955 17.80 14.40 9.43
C THR A 955 18.12 14.59 7.93
N PRO A 956 18.37 15.83 7.46
CA PRO A 956 18.86 16.05 6.10
C PRO A 956 20.29 15.51 5.96
N ILE A 957 20.48 14.53 5.07
CA ILE A 957 21.79 13.97 4.75
C ILE A 957 22.16 14.39 3.32
N ILE A 958 23.37 14.91 3.15
CA ILE A 958 23.94 15.26 1.85
C ILE A 958 25.10 14.29 1.61
N THR A 959 25.02 13.51 0.54
CA THR A 959 26.12 12.66 0.09
C THR A 959 26.93 13.43 -0.94
N THR A 960 28.22 13.62 -0.69
CA THR A 960 29.14 14.35 -1.56
C THR A 960 30.23 13.43 -2.05
N GLU A 961 30.37 13.30 -3.37
CA GLU A 961 31.47 12.55 -3.97
C GLU A 961 32.77 13.36 -3.86
N LEU A 962 33.87 12.68 -3.50
CA LEU A 962 35.19 13.29 -3.39
C LEU A 962 35.94 13.11 -4.71
N LEU A 963 36.73 14.11 -5.13
CA LEU A 963 37.55 14.03 -6.34
C LEU A 963 38.65 12.94 -6.26
N SER A 964 39.16 12.70 -5.06
CA SER A 964 40.11 11.61 -4.77
C SER A 964 39.52 10.76 -3.66
N GLU A 965 39.06 9.56 -4.00
CA GLU A 965 38.48 8.61 -3.03
C GLU A 965 39.55 7.90 -2.20
N GLN A 966 40.80 7.84 -2.68
CA GLN A 966 41.87 7.06 -2.06
C GLN A 966 42.71 7.85 -1.04
N ASP A 967 42.67 9.18 -1.09
CA ASP A 967 43.46 10.02 -0.18
C ASP A 967 42.66 10.41 1.07
N GLU A 968 42.95 9.72 2.18
CA GLU A 968 42.33 9.98 3.48
C GLU A 968 42.65 11.38 4.02
N LEU A 969 43.84 11.92 3.73
CA LEU A 969 44.23 13.27 4.15
C LEU A 969 43.41 14.33 3.41
N PHE A 970 43.18 14.10 2.12
CA PHE A 970 42.30 14.95 1.32
C PHE A 970 40.85 14.88 1.82
N ALA A 971 40.33 13.68 2.08
CA ALA A 971 39.00 13.49 2.64
C ALA A 971 38.85 14.20 4.01
N ALA A 972 39.85 14.10 4.88
CA ALA A 972 39.89 14.78 6.17
C ALA A 972 39.92 16.31 6.01
N LYS A 973 40.69 16.84 5.06
CA LYS A 973 40.77 18.28 4.75
C LYS A 973 39.42 18.82 4.28
N VAL A 974 38.78 18.13 3.34
CA VAL A 974 37.44 18.51 2.84
C VAL A 974 36.41 18.44 3.96
N LYS A 975 36.41 17.37 4.76
CA LYS A 975 35.52 17.25 5.93
C LYS A 975 35.67 18.43 6.88
N ARG A 976 36.91 18.78 7.27
CA ARG A 976 37.20 19.91 8.17
C ARG A 976 36.69 21.24 7.63
N SER A 977 36.73 21.45 6.31
CA SER A 977 36.25 22.69 5.69
C SER A 977 34.72 22.86 5.71
N ILE A 978 33.98 21.75 5.80
CA ILE A 978 32.51 21.72 5.76
C ILE A 978 31.93 21.63 7.18
N GLU A 979 32.62 20.94 8.08
CA GLU A 979 32.20 20.73 9.46
C GLU A 979 32.16 22.07 10.23
N LYS A 980 31.02 22.36 10.84
CA LYS A 980 30.84 23.58 11.63
C LYS A 980 31.60 23.43 12.95
N VAL A 981 32.71 24.14 13.07
CA VAL A 981 33.47 24.27 14.33
C VAL A 981 32.98 25.51 15.10
N VAL A 982 32.67 25.34 16.40
CA VAL A 982 32.23 26.44 17.26
C VAL A 982 33.43 26.99 18.05
N LEU A 983 33.43 28.28 18.38
CA LEU A 983 34.52 28.92 19.13
C LEU A 983 34.85 28.18 20.45
N GLY A 984 33.85 27.61 21.13
CA GLY A 984 34.07 26.85 22.36
C GLY A 984 34.82 25.52 22.20
N GLU A 985 34.88 24.95 20.99
CA GLU A 985 35.64 23.72 20.71
C GLU A 985 37.14 24.02 20.53
N VAL A 986 37.43 25.27 20.15
CA VAL A 986 38.77 25.77 19.80
C VAL A 986 39.37 26.62 20.91
N ALA A 987 38.54 27.30 21.71
CA ALA A 987 38.98 28.08 22.85
C ALA A 987 39.38 27.18 24.02
N ALA A 988 40.58 27.42 24.55
CA ALA A 988 41.03 26.86 25.83
C ALA A 988 40.23 27.47 27.01
N ALA A 989 39.97 28.78 26.97
CA ALA A 989 39.18 29.48 27.98
C ALA A 989 38.54 30.77 27.43
N ILE A 990 37.36 31.13 27.94
CA ILE A 990 36.72 32.43 27.70
C ILE A 990 36.60 33.13 29.05
N LYS A 991 37.36 34.21 29.25
CA LYS A 991 37.46 34.96 30.51
C LYS A 991 36.89 36.35 30.33
N ILE A 992 36.08 36.81 31.28
CA ILE A 992 35.65 38.21 31.34
C ILE A 992 36.56 38.92 32.34
N ILE A 993 37.34 39.88 31.87
CA ILE A 993 38.24 40.67 32.72
C ILE A 993 37.63 42.04 32.92
N LEU A 994 37.20 42.31 34.16
CA LEU A 994 36.64 43.59 34.57
C LEU A 994 37.77 44.50 35.06
N LYS A 995 38.22 45.46 34.24
CA LYS A 995 39.09 46.56 34.69
C LYS A 995 38.28 47.82 34.94
N SER A 996 38.79 48.68 35.82
CA SER A 996 38.12 49.90 36.31
C SER A 996 37.71 50.91 35.24
N ASN A 997 38.33 50.90 34.05
CA ASN A 997 37.93 51.78 32.95
C ASN A 997 37.01 51.13 31.90
N GLN A 998 37.14 49.84 31.57
CA GLN A 998 36.19 49.10 30.70
C GLN A 998 36.31 47.57 30.91
N PRO A 999 35.20 46.81 30.87
CA PRO A 999 35.22 45.34 30.84
C PRO A 999 35.56 44.81 29.45
N TYR A 1000 36.46 43.83 29.34
CA TYR A 1000 36.76 43.16 28.06
C TYR A 1000 36.74 41.63 28.19
N LEU A 1001 36.36 40.97 27.10
CA LEU A 1001 36.27 39.51 26.98
C LEU A 1001 37.55 38.99 26.31
N VAL A 1002 38.28 38.12 27.01
CA VAL A 1002 39.50 37.46 26.52
C VAL A 1002 39.17 36.03 26.15
N VAL A 1003 39.35 35.70 24.88
CA VAL A 1003 39.28 34.32 24.38
C VAL A 1003 40.71 33.81 24.20
N GLU A 1004 41.07 32.80 24.99
CA GLU A 1004 42.35 32.10 24.90
C GLU A 1004 42.14 30.88 23.99
N LEU A 1005 42.82 30.83 22.84
CA LEU A 1005 42.68 29.75 21.86
C LEU A 1005 43.71 28.64 22.11
N ASP A 1006 43.29 27.38 21.98
CA ASP A 1006 44.18 26.22 22.03
C ASP A 1006 44.79 26.01 20.63
N MET A 1007 46.06 26.43 20.47
CA MET A 1007 46.73 26.43 19.17
C MET A 1007 46.91 25.02 18.57
N GLN A 1008 46.99 23.98 19.41
CA GLN A 1008 47.10 22.59 18.93
C GLN A 1008 45.76 22.09 18.37
N ARG A 1009 44.64 22.51 18.98
CA ARG A 1009 43.30 22.22 18.46
C ARG A 1009 43.00 23.05 17.21
N THR A 1010 43.40 24.32 17.15
CA THR A 1010 43.22 25.14 15.93
C THR A 1010 43.95 24.54 14.73
N GLU A 1011 45.18 24.06 14.91
CA GLU A 1011 45.94 23.41 13.84
C GLU A 1011 45.25 22.10 13.40
N GLY A 1012 44.75 21.32 14.36
CA GLY A 1012 44.00 20.10 14.10
C GLY A 1012 42.67 20.31 13.34
N TYR A 1013 41.94 21.39 13.60
CA TYR A 1013 40.65 21.67 12.97
C TYR A 1013 40.74 22.54 11.71
N MET A 1014 41.57 23.59 11.71
CA MET A 1014 41.62 24.59 10.64
C MET A 1014 42.82 24.48 9.71
N GLY A 1015 43.87 23.71 10.07
CA GLY A 1015 45.08 23.58 9.27
C GLY A 1015 45.87 24.89 9.09
N ILE A 1016 45.67 25.84 10.01
CA ILE A 1016 46.34 27.15 10.05
C ILE A 1016 47.55 27.03 10.97
N SER A 1017 48.77 27.21 10.46
CA SER A 1017 49.99 27.26 11.29
C SER A 1017 50.07 28.56 12.10
N SER A 1018 50.78 28.51 13.23
CA SER A 1018 51.00 29.60 14.20
C SER A 1018 51.27 31.00 13.62
N ASP A 1019 51.78 31.09 12.39
CA ASP A 1019 52.33 32.33 11.83
C ASP A 1019 51.29 33.22 11.12
N THR A 1020 50.03 32.78 10.97
CA THR A 1020 49.04 33.47 10.13
C THR A 1020 47.79 34.01 10.84
N ALA A 1021 47.66 33.85 12.16
CA ALA A 1021 46.46 34.31 12.89
C ALA A 1021 46.60 35.74 13.45
N VAL A 1022 46.43 36.76 12.60
CA VAL A 1022 46.21 38.16 13.06
C VAL A 1022 44.70 38.44 13.06
N PHE A 1023 44.06 38.34 14.21
CA PHE A 1023 42.67 38.79 14.39
C PHE A 1023 42.65 40.31 14.61
N ASN A 1024 42.32 41.07 13.58
CA ASN A 1024 42.02 42.50 13.71
C ASN A 1024 40.65 42.67 14.35
N THR A 1025 40.62 42.99 15.64
CA THR A 1025 39.43 43.49 16.33
C THR A 1025 39.21 44.95 15.95
N LYS A 1026 38.11 45.26 15.27
CA LYS A 1026 37.52 46.61 15.24
C LYS A 1026 36.39 46.69 16.24
#